data_AF-A0A257EN07-F1
#
_entry.id   AF-A0A257EN07-F1
#
_cell.length_a   1.000
_cell.length_b   1.000
_cell.length_c   1.000
_cell.angle_alpha   90.00
_cell.angle_beta   90.00
_cell.angle_gamma   90.00
#
_symmetry.space_group_name_H-M   'P 1'
#
loop_
_entity.id
_entity.type
_entity.pdbx_description
1 polymer ?
#
loop_
_entity_poly.entity_id
_entity_poly.type
_entity_poly.pdbx_seq_one_letter_code
_entity_poly.pdbx_strand_id
1 'polypeptide(L)'
;MALAAAAARAGEVPLYQKAPDWVVPAALPDLSKGANTLPPLLVFDSQMRIENGEVWRYVDTATRIASAEQLGQQSSLTTAWVPDKGDLIVHRVEILRGSETIDVIARGQKFDVLRREENLEQRSLTGILTGVMAVQGLQIGDILRVTLSTTTRDSALAGRAQALAGLPVAPLKLGFGRARLLWPKAAMPKVQMLASGLTPKQADVGGYGELTWTLPAPKQPEIPRDAPGRFKKPPQLEVSTFTGWDDVSRVMEPLYRTKGLIAADHPLRAEIAAIMAATPDPLQRTQRALELVQDKIRYLAVGMNGGNYQPQSPAQTWTLRYGDCKAKTLLLLALLHEMGITAEPVLANLGEGDIVSVRLPSAAAFNHILVRATVNGETLWLDGTGSGSRLADIHDTPPLYNVLPLRPDGAGLMPVAMHADGRPGLDISIASDESTSPDLPRPFTVTAVFSGGIAGQLALIANQLGPKERAQLATRSFKAIIGDALYADVRITPDTAAGTTTVTARGVGDSDWERQDKRLKLSVAKAVADMNFAPDRARTAWAAIPVSTGNPQGVRWQQSLRLPDAGRGYRIDGTADFNGPVAGRQYRRTLTLANGLLGIDERLDATGAEIPVSAIAAARNQLAAVKSQAPRLVAPEGVPRSWDVSAKQAATSTQVKAIDAVLATNIATDPEEVAGLVVRADLRTHLGDLKGARADLDAAIALKPTLELYLARAELAQALGDLKAATADAEAAQGLDPAAGNVINILTDIKSEVGDLDGALAIIDERIAQGGETRSDFRTLKASLLADFGDAAAAVQIMDEEVTANPGKSQLYNSRCYIKATRNLMLESALEDCNKALAMNNSPAATYDSRAMVYFRQGKLDLALADLNTALDLVPGLDDSRFMRAIVLAKLGRAAEAGRDLAIARRVNPHIDAQFGRYGVKASGIKPVV
;
A
#
# COMPACT_ATOMS: atom_id res chain seq x y z
N MET A 1 46.69 56.78 3.09
CA MET A 1 45.39 56.45 2.48
C MET A 1 45.27 54.94 2.51
N ALA A 2 44.71 54.38 3.59
CA ALA A 2 44.54 52.94 3.77
C ALA A 2 43.26 52.54 3.02
N LEU A 3 43.38 51.74 1.95
CA LEU A 3 42.22 51.08 1.36
C LEU A 3 41.71 50.06 2.37
N ALA A 4 40.59 50.37 3.01
CA ALA A 4 39.77 49.39 3.69
C ALA A 4 39.27 48.40 2.62
N ALA A 5 39.81 47.17 2.64
CA ALA A 5 39.22 46.06 1.93
C ALA A 5 37.82 45.84 2.52
N ALA A 6 36.79 46.28 1.81
CA ALA A 6 35.42 45.92 2.13
C ALA A 6 35.32 44.40 2.03
N ALA A 7 35.02 43.74 3.14
CA ALA A 7 34.65 42.33 3.13
C ALA A 7 33.48 42.19 2.16
N ALA A 8 33.70 41.50 1.04
CA ALA A 8 32.66 41.17 0.09
C ALA A 8 31.58 40.39 0.86
N ARG A 9 30.42 41.03 1.06
CA ARG A 9 29.23 40.32 1.52
C ARG A 9 28.81 39.39 0.39
N ALA A 10 28.64 38.11 0.70
CA ALA A 10 28.05 37.14 -0.21
C ALA A 10 26.76 37.71 -0.86
N GLY A 11 26.58 37.45 -2.16
CA GLY A 11 25.68 38.22 -3.01
C GLY A 11 24.40 37.49 -3.43
N GLU A 12 23.30 38.24 -3.51
CA GLU A 12 22.03 37.81 -4.12
C GLU A 12 22.08 37.78 -5.66
N VAL A 13 23.19 38.21 -6.26
CA VAL A 13 23.34 38.34 -7.72
C VAL A 13 24.45 37.40 -8.23
N PRO A 14 24.19 36.59 -9.28
CA PRO A 14 25.21 35.77 -9.91
C PRO A 14 26.37 36.62 -10.43
N LEU A 15 27.58 36.21 -10.10
CA LEU A 15 28.81 36.85 -10.55
C LEU A 15 29.24 36.25 -11.89
N TYR A 16 29.71 37.07 -12.83
CA TYR A 16 30.20 36.60 -14.14
C TYR A 16 31.71 36.85 -14.22
N GLN A 17 32.49 35.80 -13.98
CA GLN A 17 33.94 35.91 -13.80
C GLN A 17 34.64 34.72 -14.45
N LYS A 18 35.92 34.89 -14.81
CA LYS A 18 36.73 33.76 -15.30
C LYS A 18 36.88 32.69 -14.22
N ALA A 19 37.07 31.44 -14.65
CA ALA A 19 37.38 30.35 -13.73
C ALA A 19 38.68 30.66 -12.97
N PRO A 20 38.75 30.35 -11.66
CA PRO A 20 39.97 30.58 -10.87
C PRO A 20 41.18 29.79 -11.41
N ASP A 21 42.38 30.33 -11.24
CA ASP A 21 43.63 29.73 -11.77
C ASP A 21 43.96 28.34 -11.19
N TRP A 22 43.40 27.98 -10.03
CA TRP A 22 43.60 26.66 -9.43
C TRP A 22 42.78 25.56 -10.12
N VAL A 23 41.77 25.92 -10.92
CA VAL A 23 40.93 24.98 -11.67
C VAL A 23 41.73 24.43 -12.84
N VAL A 24 41.67 23.10 -13.05
CA VAL A 24 42.24 22.46 -14.24
C VAL A 24 41.11 22.22 -15.24
N PRO A 25 40.97 22.94 -16.36
CA PRO A 25 39.82 22.76 -17.25
C PRO A 25 39.76 21.35 -17.86
N ALA A 26 38.55 20.79 -18.00
CA ALA A 26 38.35 19.54 -18.71
C ALA A 26 38.48 19.74 -20.24
N ALA A 27 39.15 18.82 -20.92
CA ALA A 27 39.13 18.77 -22.38
C ALA A 27 37.82 18.15 -22.88
N LEU A 28 37.29 18.68 -23.98
CA LEU A 28 36.20 18.00 -24.68
C LEU A 28 36.73 16.73 -25.36
N PRO A 29 35.97 15.62 -25.35
CA PRO A 29 36.31 14.46 -26.15
C PRO A 29 36.30 14.81 -27.64
N ASP A 30 37.04 14.04 -28.44
CA ASP A 30 37.13 14.23 -29.89
C ASP A 30 35.75 14.10 -30.56
N LEU A 31 35.21 15.24 -30.98
CA LEU A 31 33.88 15.37 -31.57
C LEU A 31 33.80 14.83 -33.01
N SER A 32 34.95 14.56 -33.65
CA SER A 32 35.01 14.05 -35.02
C SER A 32 34.63 12.57 -35.15
N LYS A 33 34.56 11.83 -34.02
CA LYS A 33 34.28 10.37 -33.98
C LYS A 33 32.82 9.95 -34.24
N GLY A 34 31.98 10.87 -34.75
CA GLY A 34 30.60 10.62 -35.17
C GLY A 34 29.56 10.74 -34.04
N ALA A 35 28.46 11.43 -34.31
CA ALA A 35 27.44 11.79 -33.31
C ALA A 35 26.79 10.59 -32.58
N ASN A 36 26.78 9.40 -33.17
CA ASN A 36 26.15 8.20 -32.60
C ASN A 36 27.05 7.38 -31.66
N THR A 37 28.35 7.68 -31.57
CA THR A 37 29.29 6.95 -30.71
C THR A 37 29.56 7.65 -29.38
N LEU A 38 29.28 8.96 -29.30
CA LEU A 38 29.51 9.78 -28.12
C LEU A 38 28.35 9.69 -27.12
N PRO A 39 28.64 9.58 -25.81
CA PRO A 39 27.61 9.56 -24.78
C PRO A 39 26.84 10.89 -24.72
N PRO A 40 25.61 10.90 -24.18
CA PRO A 40 24.85 12.13 -23.98
C PRO A 40 25.58 13.17 -23.12
N LEU A 41 26.29 12.72 -22.08
CA LEU A 41 27.10 13.59 -21.21
C LEU A 41 28.58 13.43 -21.57
N LEU A 42 29.14 14.44 -22.21
CA LEU A 42 30.50 14.45 -22.74
C LEU A 42 31.53 14.82 -21.68
N VAL A 43 31.19 15.77 -20.80
CA VAL A 43 32.04 16.22 -19.70
C VAL A 43 31.21 16.27 -18.43
N PHE A 44 31.74 15.70 -17.36
CA PHE A 44 31.34 15.98 -15.99
C PHE A 44 32.60 16.14 -15.14
N ASP A 45 32.94 17.37 -14.78
CA ASP A 45 34.12 17.68 -13.98
C ASP A 45 33.71 18.49 -12.74
N SER A 46 33.85 17.89 -11.56
CA SER A 46 33.53 18.49 -10.27
C SER A 46 34.81 18.69 -9.48
N GLN A 47 35.22 19.93 -9.26
CA GLN A 47 36.42 20.27 -8.52
C GLN A 47 36.07 21.06 -7.27
N MET A 48 36.65 20.69 -6.13
CA MET A 48 36.44 21.33 -4.85
C MET A 48 37.76 21.84 -4.29
N ARG A 49 37.75 23.04 -3.73
CA ARG A 49 38.86 23.57 -2.92
C ARG A 49 38.33 23.96 -1.56
N ILE A 50 39.00 23.50 -0.51
CA ILE A 50 38.67 23.84 0.87
C ILE A 50 39.80 24.67 1.46
N GLU A 51 39.49 25.87 1.94
CA GLU A 51 40.48 26.77 2.51
C GLU A 51 39.81 27.76 3.48
N ASN A 52 40.41 27.95 4.66
CA ASN A 52 39.93 28.94 5.66
C ASN A 52 38.43 28.82 6.02
N GLY A 53 37.91 27.59 6.10
CA GLY A 53 36.50 27.32 6.40
C GLY A 53 35.53 27.53 5.23
N GLU A 54 36.03 27.91 4.05
CA GLU A 54 35.26 28.04 2.83
C GLU A 54 35.40 26.81 1.94
N VAL A 55 34.28 26.42 1.32
CA VAL A 55 34.25 25.42 0.25
C VAL A 55 33.94 26.12 -1.05
N TRP A 56 34.84 26.00 -2.01
CA TRP A 56 34.60 26.38 -3.40
C TRP A 56 34.31 25.12 -4.21
N ARG A 57 33.17 25.08 -4.90
CA ARG A 57 32.79 23.98 -5.78
C ARG A 57 32.65 24.48 -7.21
N TYR A 58 33.53 24.03 -8.08
CA TYR A 58 33.49 24.25 -9.52
C TYR A 58 32.88 23.03 -10.22
N VAL A 59 31.95 23.25 -11.15
CA VAL A 59 31.31 22.21 -11.96
C VAL A 59 31.34 22.62 -13.43
N ASP A 60 31.87 21.74 -14.29
CA ASP A 60 31.85 21.87 -15.74
C ASP A 60 31.12 20.68 -16.35
N THR A 61 30.08 20.97 -17.14
CA THR A 61 29.26 19.97 -17.82
C THR A 61 29.18 20.28 -19.30
N ALA A 62 29.26 19.25 -20.15
CA ALA A 62 29.02 19.37 -21.58
C ALA A 62 28.03 18.28 -22.02
N THR A 63 26.83 18.70 -22.43
CA THR A 63 25.72 17.80 -22.76
C THR A 63 25.41 17.89 -24.23
N ARG A 64 25.34 16.75 -24.92
CA ARG A 64 24.92 16.66 -26.31
C ARG A 64 23.40 16.63 -26.40
N ILE A 65 22.84 17.49 -27.25
CA ILE A 65 21.40 17.56 -27.51
C ILE A 65 21.06 16.62 -28.66
N ALA A 66 20.83 15.34 -28.36
CA ALA A 66 20.62 14.29 -29.37
C ALA A 66 19.15 14.07 -29.73
N SER A 67 18.20 14.56 -28.94
CA SER A 67 16.77 14.35 -29.13
C SER A 67 15.97 15.61 -28.77
N ALA A 68 14.70 15.66 -29.22
CA ALA A 68 13.77 16.71 -28.83
C ALA A 68 13.51 16.71 -27.31
N GLU A 69 13.48 15.53 -26.68
CA GLU A 69 13.34 15.41 -25.23
C GLU A 69 14.54 16.04 -24.50
N GLN A 70 15.77 15.76 -24.94
CA GLN A 70 16.97 16.38 -24.38
C GLN A 70 17.01 17.89 -24.64
N LEU A 71 16.57 18.34 -25.81
CA LEU A 71 16.44 19.77 -26.10
C LEU A 71 15.50 20.44 -25.10
N GLY A 72 14.32 19.85 -24.85
CA GLY A 72 13.37 20.35 -23.86
C GLY A 72 13.91 20.34 -22.42
N GLN A 73 14.66 19.31 -22.03
CA GLN A 73 15.27 19.23 -20.70
C GLN A 73 16.42 20.24 -20.50
N GLN A 74 17.18 20.56 -21.56
CA GLN A 74 18.37 21.39 -21.49
C GLN A 74 18.16 22.84 -21.94
N SER A 75 16.98 23.18 -22.49
CA SER A 75 16.64 24.54 -22.92
C SER A 75 16.49 25.53 -21.77
N SER A 76 16.33 25.04 -20.53
CA SER A 76 16.26 25.87 -19.33
C SER A 76 17.28 25.39 -18.30
N LEU A 77 18.32 26.19 -18.08
CA LEU A 77 19.31 25.95 -17.04
C LEU A 77 18.81 26.43 -15.70
N THR A 78 19.01 25.63 -14.65
CA THR A 78 18.67 25.97 -13.27
C THR A 78 19.83 25.67 -12.34
N THR A 79 20.17 26.59 -11.45
CA THR A 79 21.21 26.39 -10.43
C THR A 79 20.84 27.10 -9.13
N ALA A 80 21.09 26.46 -8.00
CA ALA A 80 20.71 26.93 -6.68
C ALA A 80 21.94 27.32 -5.84
N TRP A 81 21.83 28.39 -5.05
CA TRP A 81 22.84 28.76 -4.04
C TRP A 81 22.21 29.45 -2.83
N VAL A 82 22.95 29.52 -1.72
CA VAL A 82 22.50 30.18 -0.49
C VAL A 82 23.27 31.50 -0.34
N PRO A 83 22.64 32.65 -0.65
CA PRO A 83 23.33 33.93 -0.81
C PRO A 83 23.91 34.51 0.49
N ASP A 84 23.45 34.05 1.66
CA ASP A 84 24.01 34.43 2.95
C ASP A 84 25.29 33.66 3.31
N LYS A 85 25.61 32.59 2.57
CA LYS A 85 26.78 31.73 2.80
C LYS A 85 27.85 31.83 1.72
N GLY A 86 27.50 32.32 0.54
CA GLY A 86 28.44 32.52 -0.55
C GLY A 86 27.75 32.81 -1.87
N ASP A 87 28.50 32.70 -2.95
CA ASP A 87 28.16 33.24 -4.26
C ASP A 87 27.88 32.13 -5.28
N LEU A 88 27.01 32.42 -6.24
CA LEU A 88 26.97 31.73 -7.53
C LEU A 88 27.85 32.49 -8.53
N ILE A 89 28.78 31.78 -9.17
CA ILE A 89 29.73 32.36 -10.10
C ILE A 89 29.63 31.63 -11.43
N VAL A 90 29.21 32.34 -12.48
CA VAL A 90 29.07 31.84 -13.82
C VAL A 90 30.36 32.09 -14.58
N HIS A 91 31.00 31.01 -15.04
CA HIS A 91 32.24 31.09 -15.82
C HIS A 91 31.99 30.99 -17.31
N ARG A 92 31.03 30.16 -17.72
CA ARG A 92 30.77 29.85 -19.12
C ARG A 92 29.37 29.28 -19.31
N VAL A 93 28.70 29.73 -20.37
CA VAL A 93 27.54 29.07 -20.99
C VAL A 93 27.74 29.18 -22.50
N GLU A 94 28.00 28.05 -23.14
CA GLU A 94 28.37 27.99 -24.56
C GLU A 94 27.52 26.93 -25.29
N ILE A 95 27.13 27.26 -26.52
CA ILE A 95 26.55 26.31 -27.47
C ILE A 95 27.63 26.01 -28.51
N LEU A 96 28.04 24.75 -28.63
CA LEU A 96 28.96 24.28 -29.65
C LEU A 96 28.14 23.67 -30.79
N ARG A 97 28.22 24.28 -31.97
CA ARG A 97 27.47 23.90 -33.17
C ARG A 97 28.44 23.66 -34.32
N GLY A 98 28.74 22.38 -34.59
CA GLY A 98 29.80 22.04 -35.55
C GLY A 98 31.14 22.63 -35.10
N SER A 99 31.71 23.53 -35.90
CA SER A 99 32.94 24.27 -35.57
C SER A 99 32.69 25.65 -34.93
N GLU A 100 31.44 26.09 -34.81
CA GLU A 100 31.07 27.38 -34.20
C GLU A 100 30.93 27.21 -32.68
N THR A 101 31.54 28.14 -31.92
CA THR A 101 31.28 28.31 -30.48
C THR A 101 30.47 29.59 -30.29
N ILE A 102 29.27 29.43 -29.77
CA ILE A 102 28.38 30.53 -29.43
C ILE A 102 28.48 30.77 -27.93
N ASP A 103 29.11 31.87 -27.53
CA ASP A 103 29.12 32.33 -26.14
C ASP A 103 27.79 33.03 -25.82
N VAL A 104 26.96 32.33 -25.04
CA VAL A 104 25.62 32.77 -24.67
C VAL A 104 25.68 34.01 -23.76
N ILE A 105 26.70 34.07 -22.89
CA ILE A 105 26.89 35.15 -21.94
C ILE A 105 27.38 36.42 -22.66
N ALA A 106 28.33 36.29 -23.59
CA ALA A 106 28.83 37.41 -24.38
C ALA A 106 27.76 38.00 -25.31
N ARG A 107 26.78 37.19 -25.74
CA ARG A 107 25.58 37.64 -26.46
C ARG A 107 24.54 38.33 -25.55
N GLY A 108 24.83 38.52 -24.27
CA GLY A 108 24.02 39.31 -23.34
C GLY A 108 23.02 38.50 -22.52
N GLN A 109 22.91 37.18 -22.71
CA GLN A 109 22.05 36.36 -21.86
C GLN A 109 22.67 36.20 -20.47
N LYS A 110 21.84 36.34 -19.45
CA LYS A 110 22.20 36.24 -18.03
C LYS A 110 21.18 35.34 -17.34
N PHE A 111 21.57 34.76 -16.21
CA PHE A 111 20.63 34.08 -15.32
C PHE A 111 19.70 35.12 -14.69
N ASP A 112 18.41 34.90 -14.83
CA ASP A 112 17.41 35.56 -14.01
C ASP A 112 17.44 34.93 -12.62
N VAL A 113 17.40 35.78 -11.59
CA VAL A 113 17.40 35.31 -10.21
C VAL A 113 15.97 35.23 -9.73
N LEU A 114 15.54 34.01 -9.42
CA LEU A 114 14.25 33.75 -8.83
C LEU A 114 14.45 33.35 -7.37
N ARG A 115 13.72 34.01 -6.48
CA ARG A 115 13.49 33.47 -5.13
C ARG A 115 12.36 32.47 -5.23
N ARG A 116 12.72 31.24 -5.58
CA ARG A 116 11.76 30.14 -5.67
C ARG A 116 11.75 29.41 -4.34
N GLU A 117 10.81 29.77 -3.48
CA GLU A 117 10.51 28.97 -2.29
C GLU A 117 9.70 27.75 -2.73
N GLU A 118 10.41 26.76 -3.30
CA GLU A 118 9.82 25.57 -3.95
C GLU A 118 8.94 24.73 -3.03
N ASN A 119 9.01 24.98 -1.72
CA ASN A 119 8.27 24.26 -0.68
C ASN A 119 7.44 25.22 0.19
N LEU A 120 7.00 26.37 -0.34
CA LEU A 120 6.24 27.36 0.42
C LEU A 120 4.87 26.81 0.85
N GLU A 121 4.20 26.05 -0.02
CA GLU A 121 2.98 25.30 0.29
C GLU A 121 3.20 24.23 1.37
N GLN A 122 4.44 23.74 1.49
CA GLN A 122 4.89 22.86 2.57
C GLN A 122 5.41 23.64 3.80
N ARG A 123 5.22 24.96 3.84
CA ARG A 123 5.66 25.85 4.93
C ARG A 123 7.18 25.78 5.14
N SER A 124 7.93 25.95 4.06
CA SER A 124 9.38 26.02 4.08
C SER A 124 9.88 27.28 3.38
N LEU A 125 10.72 28.04 4.07
CA LEU A 125 11.44 29.20 3.60
C LEU A 125 12.93 28.87 3.66
N THR A 126 13.49 28.49 2.54
CA THR A 126 14.87 27.97 2.47
C THR A 126 15.90 29.09 2.37
N GLY A 127 15.52 30.24 1.80
CA GLY A 127 16.44 31.31 1.48
C GLY A 127 17.35 31.03 0.29
N ILE A 128 17.14 29.91 -0.40
CA ILE A 128 17.89 29.52 -1.57
C ILE A 128 17.43 30.39 -2.75
N LEU A 129 18.40 30.98 -3.45
CA LEU A 129 18.15 31.64 -4.73
C LEU A 129 18.39 30.65 -5.85
N THR A 130 17.53 30.71 -6.87
CA THR A 130 17.66 29.89 -8.08
C THR A 130 17.94 30.80 -9.26
N GLY A 131 19.09 30.60 -9.90
CA GLY A 131 19.39 31.18 -11.19
C GLY A 131 18.72 30.36 -12.27
N VAL A 132 17.89 30.99 -13.11
CA VAL A 132 17.26 30.36 -14.27
C VAL A 132 17.68 31.05 -15.56
N MET A 133 18.00 30.28 -16.59
CA MET A 133 18.34 30.82 -17.91
C MET A 133 17.71 29.96 -18.99
N ALA A 134 16.80 30.53 -19.78
CA ALA A 134 16.36 29.93 -21.02
C ALA A 134 17.45 30.11 -22.08
N VAL A 135 18.11 29.02 -22.47
CA VAL A 135 19.24 29.05 -23.41
C VAL A 135 18.71 29.31 -24.81
N GLN A 136 18.77 30.55 -25.27
CA GLN A 136 18.17 30.92 -26.56
C GLN A 136 19.01 30.36 -27.72
N GLY A 137 18.31 29.78 -28.70
CA GLY A 137 18.91 29.30 -29.93
C GLY A 137 19.55 27.91 -29.83
N LEU A 138 19.36 27.17 -28.74
CA LEU A 138 19.76 25.76 -28.61
C LEU A 138 18.97 24.87 -29.58
N GLN A 139 19.64 23.92 -30.24
CA GLN A 139 19.08 23.05 -31.28
C GLN A 139 19.51 21.59 -31.09
N ILE A 140 18.76 20.66 -31.70
CA ILE A 140 19.19 19.26 -31.81
C ILE A 140 20.47 19.21 -32.65
N GLY A 141 21.48 18.51 -32.14
CA GLY A 141 22.83 18.41 -32.70
C GLY A 141 23.86 19.27 -31.97
N ASP A 142 23.43 20.26 -31.19
CA ASP A 142 24.33 21.11 -30.41
C ASP A 142 24.93 20.38 -29.20
N ILE A 143 26.03 20.92 -28.68
CA ILE A 143 26.55 20.60 -27.34
C ILE A 143 26.41 21.85 -26.47
N LEU A 144 25.68 21.73 -25.37
CA LEU A 144 25.57 22.77 -24.36
C LEU A 144 26.65 22.56 -23.30
N ARG A 145 27.60 23.51 -23.18
CA ARG A 145 28.64 23.49 -22.15
C ARG A 145 28.39 24.57 -21.11
N VAL A 146 28.24 24.15 -19.86
CA VAL A 146 27.92 25.03 -18.72
C VAL A 146 28.97 24.86 -17.65
N THR A 147 29.50 25.98 -17.17
CA THR A 147 30.53 26.00 -16.14
C THR A 147 30.21 27.03 -15.07
N LEU A 148 30.05 26.55 -13.85
CA LEU A 148 29.60 27.32 -12.70
C LEU A 148 30.49 27.00 -11.50
N SER A 149 30.63 27.96 -10.60
CA SER A 149 31.08 27.71 -9.24
C SER A 149 30.05 28.15 -8.21
N THR A 150 30.06 27.48 -7.07
CA THR A 150 29.46 27.98 -5.84
C THR A 150 30.51 28.10 -4.75
N THR A 151 30.39 29.13 -3.91
CA THR A 151 31.16 29.24 -2.66
C THR A 151 30.24 29.09 -1.46
N THR A 152 30.75 28.50 -0.39
CA THR A 152 30.00 28.35 0.86
C THR A 152 30.94 28.48 2.05
N ARG A 153 30.62 29.41 2.95
CA ARG A 153 31.23 29.56 4.27
C ARG A 153 30.11 29.85 5.28
N ASP A 154 29.93 28.96 6.24
CA ASP A 154 28.87 29.08 7.24
C ASP A 154 29.46 29.46 8.61
N SER A 155 29.07 30.61 9.15
CA SER A 155 29.56 31.09 10.44
C SER A 155 29.18 30.17 11.60
N ALA A 156 28.07 29.43 11.49
CA ALA A 156 27.65 28.49 12.52
C ALA A 156 28.61 27.29 12.66
N LEU A 157 29.44 27.02 11.64
CA LEU A 157 30.45 25.97 11.69
C LEU A 157 31.76 26.43 12.33
N ALA A 158 31.84 27.66 12.85
CA ALA A 158 33.01 28.19 13.57
C ALA A 158 34.35 28.00 12.81
N GLY A 159 34.35 28.26 11.50
CA GLY A 159 35.52 28.13 10.63
C GLY A 159 35.80 26.70 10.13
N ARG A 160 34.91 25.74 10.39
CA ARG A 160 34.98 24.38 9.83
C ARG A 160 34.28 24.36 8.48
N ALA A 161 34.78 23.52 7.59
CA ALA A 161 34.23 23.29 6.27
C ALA A 161 33.77 21.84 6.13
N GLN A 162 32.75 21.64 5.31
CA GLN A 162 32.20 20.33 4.98
C GLN A 162 31.63 20.37 3.56
N ALA A 163 31.72 19.25 2.84
CA ALA A 163 31.20 19.14 1.49
C ALA A 163 30.67 17.74 1.21
N LEU A 164 29.56 17.68 0.46
CA LEU A 164 28.97 16.45 -0.06
C LEU A 164 28.88 16.57 -1.59
N ALA A 165 29.39 15.56 -2.30
CA ALA A 165 29.32 15.48 -3.75
C ALA A 165 28.74 14.14 -4.19
N GLY A 166 27.52 14.15 -4.72
CA GLY A 166 26.97 13.00 -5.45
C GLY A 166 27.82 12.68 -6.69
N LEU A 167 27.95 11.40 -7.01
CA LEU A 167 28.82 10.92 -8.07
C LEU A 167 28.01 10.25 -9.19
N PRO A 168 28.30 10.56 -10.46
CA PRO A 168 27.79 9.77 -11.57
C PRO A 168 28.35 8.34 -11.49
N VAL A 169 27.49 7.34 -11.65
CA VAL A 169 27.84 5.91 -11.57
C VAL A 169 27.39 5.17 -12.83
N ALA A 170 28.08 4.08 -13.18
CA ALA A 170 27.66 3.19 -14.25
C ALA A 170 26.23 2.64 -13.98
N PRO A 171 25.38 2.47 -15.01
CA PRO A 171 25.69 2.43 -16.44
C PRO A 171 25.69 3.79 -17.16
N LEU A 172 25.64 4.92 -16.45
CA LEU A 172 25.81 6.23 -17.08
C LEU A 172 27.17 6.26 -17.81
N LYS A 173 27.16 6.62 -19.09
CA LYS A 173 28.37 6.77 -19.90
C LYS A 173 28.82 8.23 -19.88
N LEU A 174 30.12 8.46 -19.66
CA LEU A 174 30.75 9.78 -19.73
C LEU A 174 31.88 9.77 -20.76
N GLY A 175 32.06 10.88 -21.48
CA GLY A 175 33.25 11.07 -22.31
C GLY A 175 34.49 11.37 -21.47
N PHE A 176 34.40 12.40 -20.63
CA PHE A 176 35.35 12.78 -19.60
C PHE A 176 34.61 12.90 -18.26
N GLY A 177 35.15 12.27 -17.22
CA GLY A 177 34.58 12.31 -15.88
C GLY A 177 35.67 12.48 -14.82
N ARG A 178 35.57 13.51 -13.98
CA ARG A 178 36.50 13.72 -12.87
C ARG A 178 35.82 14.32 -11.64
N ALA A 179 36.22 13.81 -10.47
CA ALA A 179 36.06 14.50 -9.19
C ALA A 179 37.45 14.89 -8.67
N ARG A 180 37.61 16.10 -8.15
CA ARG A 180 38.89 16.62 -7.66
C ARG A 180 38.69 17.37 -6.35
N LEU A 181 39.61 17.22 -5.41
CA LEU A 181 39.61 17.91 -4.12
C LEU A 181 40.99 18.51 -3.85
N LEU A 182 41.04 19.78 -3.44
CA LEU A 182 42.24 20.49 -3.02
C LEU A 182 42.09 21.06 -1.62
N TRP A 183 43.19 21.09 -0.87
CA TRP A 183 43.27 21.68 0.47
C TRP A 183 44.69 22.18 0.76
N PRO A 184 44.89 23.22 1.60
CA PRO A 184 46.22 23.65 2.02
C PRO A 184 46.97 22.48 2.66
N LYS A 185 48.22 22.21 2.24
CA LYS A 185 48.96 21.00 2.67
C LYS A 185 49.06 20.83 4.20
N ALA A 186 49.07 21.94 4.95
CA ALA A 186 49.10 21.96 6.41
C ALA A 186 47.76 21.60 7.10
N ALA A 187 46.65 21.50 6.35
CA ALA A 187 45.29 21.38 6.88
C ALA A 187 44.47 20.32 6.11
N MET A 188 44.96 19.07 6.08
CA MET A 188 44.26 17.98 5.40
C MET A 188 42.88 17.71 6.00
N PRO A 189 41.79 17.80 5.21
CA PRO A 189 40.46 17.43 5.68
C PRO A 189 40.34 15.90 5.75
N LYS A 190 39.37 15.43 6.52
CA LYS A 190 38.89 14.06 6.42
C LYS A 190 38.13 13.89 5.11
N VAL A 191 38.40 12.80 4.40
CA VAL A 191 37.80 12.49 3.10
C VAL A 191 37.30 11.06 3.11
N GLN A 192 36.07 10.83 2.67
CA GLN A 192 35.47 9.51 2.59
C GLN A 192 34.73 9.34 1.28
N MET A 193 35.00 8.22 0.61
CA MET A 193 34.27 7.79 -0.57
C MET A 193 33.26 6.73 -0.14
N LEU A 194 31.95 7.02 -0.23
CA LEU A 194 30.90 6.04 0.08
C LEU A 194 30.63 5.10 -1.11
N ALA A 195 30.95 5.53 -2.33
CA ALA A 195 30.93 4.68 -3.51
C ALA A 195 32.07 3.63 -3.47
N SER A 196 31.77 2.41 -3.88
CA SER A 196 32.76 1.33 -3.99
C SER A 196 33.53 1.39 -5.32
N GLY A 197 34.77 0.89 -5.31
CA GLY A 197 35.58 0.69 -6.52
C GLY A 197 36.29 1.93 -7.07
N LEU A 198 36.46 2.98 -6.25
CA LEU A 198 37.18 4.20 -6.60
C LEU A 198 38.40 4.40 -5.71
N THR A 199 39.56 4.59 -6.32
CA THR A 199 40.82 4.96 -5.64
C THR A 199 41.29 6.30 -6.19
N PRO A 200 41.56 7.31 -5.33
CA PRO A 200 42.07 8.58 -5.81
C PRO A 200 43.52 8.47 -6.25
N LYS A 201 43.89 9.29 -7.23
CA LYS A 201 45.28 9.71 -7.45
C LYS A 201 45.58 10.87 -6.52
N GLN A 202 46.70 10.83 -5.81
CA GLN A 202 47.14 11.88 -4.89
C GLN A 202 48.34 12.63 -5.49
N ALA A 203 48.37 13.95 -5.30
CA ALA A 203 49.49 14.80 -5.70
C ALA A 203 49.59 16.04 -4.79
N ASP A 204 50.69 16.79 -4.94
CA ASP A 204 50.87 18.12 -4.36
C ASP A 204 50.95 19.16 -5.50
N VAL A 205 50.17 20.24 -5.40
CA VAL A 205 50.10 21.29 -6.43
C VAL A 205 50.13 22.66 -5.76
N GLY A 206 51.21 23.42 -5.94
CA GLY A 206 51.28 24.83 -5.52
C GLY A 206 51.05 25.08 -4.03
N GLY A 207 51.50 24.20 -3.14
CA GLY A 207 51.28 24.30 -1.69
C GLY A 207 49.97 23.66 -1.19
N TYR A 208 49.17 23.08 -2.10
CA TYR A 208 47.96 22.33 -1.78
C TYR A 208 48.19 20.83 -1.97
N GLY A 209 47.56 20.02 -1.12
CA GLY A 209 47.34 18.61 -1.42
C GLY A 209 46.17 18.43 -2.37
N GLU A 210 46.21 17.39 -3.20
CA GLU A 210 45.21 17.08 -4.20
C GLU A 210 44.80 15.60 -4.15
N LEU A 211 43.50 15.33 -4.27
CA LEU A 211 42.95 14.02 -4.64
C LEU A 211 42.12 14.12 -5.91
N THR A 212 42.31 13.18 -6.83
CA THR A 212 41.57 13.10 -8.09
C THR A 212 41.00 11.70 -8.33
N TRP A 213 39.70 11.61 -8.59
CA TRP A 213 39.02 10.39 -8.99
C TRP A 213 38.54 10.47 -10.44
N THR A 214 38.65 9.35 -11.16
CA THR A 214 38.07 9.21 -12.50
C THR A 214 36.61 8.76 -12.39
N LEU A 215 35.73 9.34 -13.21
CA LEU A 215 34.29 9.06 -13.23
C LEU A 215 33.86 8.53 -14.62
N PRO A 216 32.73 7.82 -14.74
CA PRO A 216 31.77 7.50 -13.69
C PRO A 216 32.33 6.46 -12.70
N ALA A 217 31.81 6.44 -11.48
CA ALA A 217 32.11 5.35 -10.57
C ALA A 217 31.62 4.01 -11.17
N PRO A 218 32.28 2.88 -10.85
CA PRO A 218 31.78 1.56 -11.24
C PRO A 218 30.33 1.32 -10.78
N LYS A 219 29.65 0.34 -11.39
CA LYS A 219 28.30 -0.08 -10.95
C LYS A 219 28.40 -0.46 -9.46
N GLN A 220 27.57 0.17 -8.63
CA GLN A 220 27.57 -0.10 -7.20
C GLN A 220 27.00 -1.51 -6.92
N PRO A 221 27.53 -2.23 -5.92
CA PRO A 221 26.99 -3.53 -5.53
C PRO A 221 25.50 -3.43 -5.19
N GLU A 222 24.70 -4.39 -5.66
CA GLU A 222 23.30 -4.49 -5.25
C GLU A 222 23.25 -4.85 -3.76
N ILE A 223 22.33 -4.23 -3.01
CA ILE A 223 22.11 -4.48 -1.58
C ILE A 223 20.68 -5.01 -1.42
N PRO A 224 20.43 -6.02 -0.56
CA PRO A 224 19.09 -6.55 -0.41
C PRO A 224 18.16 -5.49 0.20
N ARG A 225 16.89 -5.48 -0.21
CA ARG A 225 15.91 -4.44 0.19
C ARG A 225 15.74 -4.35 1.70
N ASP A 226 15.87 -5.47 2.39
CA ASP A 226 15.76 -5.66 3.84
C ASP A 226 17.07 -5.41 4.60
N ALA A 227 18.13 -4.90 3.95
CA ALA A 227 19.35 -4.52 4.64
C ALA A 227 19.14 -3.29 5.56
N PRO A 228 19.85 -3.22 6.71
CA PRO A 228 19.91 -1.99 7.50
C PRO A 228 20.51 -0.81 6.73
N GLY A 229 20.19 0.40 7.18
CA GLY A 229 20.55 1.65 6.50
C GLY A 229 22.06 1.83 6.31
N ARG A 230 22.89 1.39 7.26
CA ARG A 230 24.36 1.49 7.18
C ARG A 230 25.00 0.72 6.01
N PHE A 231 24.27 -0.20 5.39
CA PHE A 231 24.69 -0.91 4.17
C PHE A 231 24.22 -0.22 2.88
N LYS A 232 23.20 0.63 2.95
CA LYS A 232 22.60 1.34 1.81
C LYS A 232 23.33 2.66 1.52
N LYS A 233 24.62 2.56 1.19
CA LYS A 233 25.49 3.72 1.01
C LYS A 233 25.19 4.47 -0.30
N PRO A 234 24.86 5.77 -0.26
CA PRO A 234 24.71 6.56 -1.48
C PRO A 234 26.08 6.76 -2.16
N PRO A 235 26.14 6.82 -3.50
CA PRO A 235 27.39 7.03 -4.22
C PRO A 235 27.83 8.50 -4.13
N GLN A 236 28.48 8.85 -3.02
CA GLN A 236 28.91 10.22 -2.74
C GLN A 236 30.33 10.30 -2.16
N LEU A 237 30.97 11.44 -2.41
CA LEU A 237 32.18 11.90 -1.76
C LEU A 237 31.80 12.81 -0.58
N GLU A 238 32.34 12.52 0.60
CA GLU A 238 32.21 13.36 1.80
C GLU A 238 33.57 13.96 2.16
N VAL A 239 33.56 15.24 2.53
CA VAL A 239 34.74 15.96 3.01
C VAL A 239 34.38 16.74 4.26
N SER A 240 35.24 16.72 5.28
CA SER A 240 35.01 17.42 6.54
C SER A 240 36.32 17.88 7.17
N THR A 241 36.36 19.11 7.68
CA THR A 241 37.48 19.59 8.50
C THR A 241 37.24 19.41 10.00
N PHE A 242 36.13 18.78 10.41
CA PHE A 242 35.89 18.47 11.82
C PHE A 242 36.85 17.37 12.29
N THR A 243 37.45 17.55 13.46
CA THR A 243 38.44 16.60 13.99
C THR A 243 37.80 15.33 14.56
N GLY A 244 36.51 15.37 14.90
CA GLY A 244 35.75 14.27 15.47
C GLY A 244 34.28 14.65 15.70
N TRP A 245 33.47 13.70 16.16
CA TRP A 245 32.07 13.98 16.54
C TRP A 245 32.00 14.90 17.76
N ASP A 246 33.00 14.84 18.64
CA ASP A 246 33.16 15.74 19.78
C ASP A 246 33.39 17.18 19.34
N ASP A 247 34.10 17.41 18.24
CA ASP A 247 34.27 18.74 17.64
C ASP A 247 32.96 19.28 17.05
N VAL A 248 32.20 18.44 16.33
CA VAL A 248 30.85 18.80 15.87
C VAL A 248 29.96 19.19 17.06
N SER A 249 29.99 18.39 18.12
CA SER A 249 29.24 18.64 19.35
C SER A 249 29.57 19.99 19.99
N ARG A 250 30.87 20.30 20.16
CA ARG A 250 31.33 21.58 20.73
C ARG A 250 30.99 22.79 19.87
N VAL A 251 31.12 22.66 18.54
CA VAL A 251 30.83 23.76 17.61
C VAL A 251 29.35 24.12 17.63
N MET A 252 28.47 23.13 17.75
CA MET A 252 27.03 23.32 17.68
C MET A 252 26.38 23.65 19.04
N GLU A 253 26.98 23.23 20.17
CA GLU A 253 26.43 23.44 21.53
C GLU A 253 26.06 24.90 21.85
N PRO A 254 26.88 25.92 21.53
CA PRO A 254 26.59 27.30 21.91
C PRO A 254 25.28 27.83 21.34
N LEU A 255 24.80 27.27 20.22
CA LEU A 255 23.56 27.65 19.56
C LEU A 255 22.32 27.30 20.40
N TYR A 256 22.44 26.38 21.37
CA TYR A 256 21.32 25.81 22.12
C TYR A 256 21.34 26.08 23.63
N ARG A 257 22.18 27.00 24.09
CA ARG A 257 22.20 27.41 25.51
C ARG A 257 20.93 28.16 25.87
N THR A 258 20.28 27.81 26.97
CA THR A 258 18.96 28.37 27.35
C THR A 258 18.99 29.45 28.42
N LYS A 259 20.12 29.60 29.14
CA LYS A 259 20.20 30.48 30.31
C LYS A 259 19.86 31.91 29.93
N GLY A 260 18.84 32.48 30.58
CA GLY A 260 18.41 33.86 30.37
C GLY A 260 17.60 34.11 29.09
N LEU A 261 17.18 33.07 28.37
CA LEU A 261 16.38 33.24 27.14
C LEU A 261 14.90 33.53 27.38
N ILE A 262 14.39 33.32 28.60
CA ILE A 262 13.02 33.65 29.00
C ILE A 262 13.09 34.76 30.06
N ALA A 263 12.80 35.99 29.66
CA ALA A 263 12.76 37.15 30.55
C ALA A 263 11.73 36.96 31.69
N ALA A 264 11.92 37.68 32.79
CA ALA A 264 11.10 37.54 34.00
C ALA A 264 9.62 37.95 33.78
N ASP A 265 9.39 38.92 32.90
CA ASP A 265 8.10 39.46 32.51
C ASP A 265 7.50 38.80 31.25
N HIS A 266 8.17 37.79 30.68
CA HIS A 266 7.73 37.15 29.44
C HIS A 266 6.51 36.23 29.65
N PRO A 267 5.51 36.22 28.75
CA PRO A 267 4.30 35.39 28.89
C PRO A 267 4.53 33.87 29.06
N LEU A 268 5.65 33.34 28.55
CA LEU A 268 6.05 31.94 28.78
C LEU A 268 6.17 31.58 30.27
N ARG A 269 6.45 32.55 31.15
CA ARG A 269 6.51 32.33 32.61
C ARG A 269 5.16 31.88 33.18
N ALA A 270 4.05 32.39 32.64
CA ALA A 270 2.71 31.98 33.06
C ALA A 270 2.41 30.53 32.65
N GLU A 271 2.83 30.13 31.45
CA GLU A 271 2.68 28.73 30.97
C GLU A 271 3.50 27.76 31.83
N ILE A 272 4.75 28.12 32.15
CA ILE A 272 5.60 27.33 33.06
C ILE A 272 4.92 27.20 34.43
N ALA A 273 4.42 28.31 35.00
CA ALA A 273 3.73 28.29 36.29
C ALA A 273 2.46 27.42 36.25
N ALA A 274 1.68 27.47 35.16
CA ALA A 274 0.50 26.65 34.97
C ALA A 274 0.84 25.14 34.91
N ILE A 275 1.89 24.76 34.18
CA ILE A 275 2.36 23.36 34.12
C ILE A 275 2.84 22.89 35.51
N MET A 276 3.64 23.72 36.20
CA MET A 276 4.18 23.41 37.53
C MET A 276 3.08 23.25 38.60
N ALA A 277 2.00 24.03 38.50
CA ALA A 277 0.85 23.95 39.39
C ALA A 277 -0.07 22.75 39.08
N ALA A 278 -0.16 22.31 37.83
CA ALA A 278 -1.02 21.21 37.42
C ALA A 278 -0.58 19.84 37.96
N THR A 279 0.73 19.65 38.18
CA THR A 279 1.26 18.36 38.65
C THR A 279 2.66 18.51 39.25
N PRO A 280 3.00 17.79 40.34
CA PRO A 280 4.36 17.71 40.86
C PRO A 280 5.23 16.69 40.11
N ASP A 281 4.62 15.79 39.31
CA ASP A 281 5.32 14.70 38.63
C ASP A 281 6.19 15.24 37.47
N PRO A 282 7.51 15.06 37.50
CA PRO A 282 8.40 15.57 36.46
C PRO A 282 8.12 14.95 35.08
N LEU A 283 7.60 13.73 35.00
CA LEU A 283 7.24 13.10 33.71
C LEU A 283 6.06 13.81 33.07
N GLN A 284 5.01 14.09 33.85
CA GLN A 284 3.86 14.84 33.36
C GLN A 284 4.21 16.29 33.02
N ARG A 285 5.09 16.95 33.78
CA ARG A 285 5.60 18.30 33.42
C ARG A 285 6.34 18.27 32.08
N THR A 286 7.18 17.27 31.88
CA THR A 286 7.93 17.06 30.63
C THR A 286 6.98 16.88 29.45
N GLN A 287 5.98 16.01 29.59
CA GLN A 287 4.98 15.79 28.55
C GLN A 287 4.15 17.03 28.25
N ARG A 288 3.70 17.77 29.26
CA ARG A 288 2.93 19.02 29.07
C ARG A 288 3.74 20.10 28.38
N ALA A 289 5.04 20.19 28.63
CA ALA A 289 5.92 21.11 27.91
C ALA A 289 6.09 20.69 26.43
N LEU A 290 6.24 19.39 26.17
CA LEU A 290 6.27 18.88 24.80
C LEU A 290 4.96 19.19 24.07
N GLU A 291 3.81 18.92 24.70
CA GLU A 291 2.48 19.21 24.16
C GLU A 291 2.31 20.71 23.88
N LEU A 292 2.70 21.58 24.80
CA LEU A 292 2.65 23.03 24.60
C LEU A 292 3.40 23.45 23.33
N VAL A 293 4.60 22.90 23.12
CA VAL A 293 5.43 23.21 21.95
C VAL A 293 4.86 22.60 20.67
N GLN A 294 4.36 21.36 20.71
CA GLN A 294 3.76 20.72 19.53
C GLN A 294 2.46 21.43 19.09
N ASP A 295 1.58 21.76 20.05
CA ASP A 295 0.23 22.21 19.75
C ASP A 295 0.12 23.75 19.59
N LYS A 296 0.97 24.53 20.26
CA LYS A 296 0.89 26.02 20.22
C LYS A 296 1.86 26.67 19.23
N ILE A 297 2.80 25.92 18.66
CA ILE A 297 3.82 26.45 17.74
C ILE A 297 3.76 25.69 16.43
N ARG A 298 3.38 26.37 15.35
CA ARG A 298 3.30 25.76 14.01
C ARG A 298 4.70 25.50 13.46
N TYR A 299 4.92 24.35 12.83
CA TYR A 299 6.15 24.12 12.09
C TYR A 299 6.21 25.03 10.84
N LEU A 300 7.32 25.76 10.71
CA LEU A 300 7.72 26.50 9.51
C LEU A 300 9.24 26.35 9.40
N ALA A 301 9.73 25.67 8.37
CA ALA A 301 11.16 25.58 8.14
C ALA A 301 11.70 26.95 7.71
N VAL A 302 12.74 27.45 8.38
CA VAL A 302 13.34 28.76 8.10
C VAL A 302 14.86 28.61 7.98
N GLY A 303 15.37 28.57 6.75
CA GLY A 303 16.80 28.41 6.41
C GLY A 303 17.56 29.72 6.14
N MET A 304 16.85 30.85 6.05
CA MET A 304 17.39 32.18 5.72
C MET A 304 18.28 32.77 6.82
N ASN A 305 19.26 33.61 6.46
CA ASN A 305 20.07 34.43 7.36
C ASN A 305 20.79 33.64 8.48
N GLY A 306 21.48 32.56 8.13
CA GLY A 306 22.11 31.64 9.10
C GLY A 306 21.14 30.62 9.71
N GLY A 307 19.86 30.67 9.33
CA GLY A 307 18.78 29.81 9.82
C GLY A 307 18.93 28.33 9.48
N ASN A 308 19.96 27.90 8.76
CA ASN A 308 20.23 26.48 8.57
C ASN A 308 20.65 25.76 9.87
N TYR A 309 21.43 26.44 10.73
CA TYR A 309 21.91 25.88 12.00
C TYR A 309 21.53 26.72 13.22
N GLN A 310 21.29 28.02 13.04
CA GLN A 310 20.97 28.90 14.16
C GLN A 310 19.47 28.84 14.51
N PRO A 311 19.09 28.57 15.77
CA PRO A 311 17.70 28.60 16.18
C PRO A 311 17.18 30.03 16.37
N GLN A 312 15.89 30.22 16.09
CA GLN A 312 15.11 31.37 16.57
C GLN A 312 15.00 31.32 18.11
N SER A 313 15.02 32.49 18.78
CA SER A 313 14.95 32.54 20.25
C SER A 313 13.59 32.07 20.79
N PRO A 314 13.50 31.50 22.00
CA PRO A 314 12.24 31.09 22.62
C PRO A 314 11.17 32.20 22.66
N ALA A 315 11.58 33.44 22.97
CA ALA A 315 10.67 34.59 23.00
C ALA A 315 10.11 34.94 21.61
N GLN A 316 10.95 34.91 20.57
CA GLN A 316 10.52 35.11 19.19
C GLN A 316 9.60 33.97 18.73
N THR A 317 9.95 32.71 19.02
CA THR A 317 9.12 31.54 18.70
C THR A 317 7.74 31.61 19.33
N TRP A 318 7.67 32.01 20.60
CA TRP A 318 6.39 32.20 21.27
C TRP A 318 5.57 33.34 20.67
N THR A 319 6.22 34.46 20.34
CA THR A 319 5.54 35.64 19.76
C THR A 319 5.02 35.36 18.35
N LEU A 320 5.84 34.72 17.50
CA LEU A 320 5.51 34.43 16.11
C LEU A 320 4.56 33.23 15.95
N ARG A 321 4.48 32.36 16.98
CA ARG A 321 3.69 31.11 16.97
C ARG A 321 4.08 30.13 15.85
N TYR A 322 5.28 30.27 15.31
CA TYR A 322 5.87 29.30 14.41
C TYR A 322 7.39 29.18 14.61
N GLY A 323 7.95 28.06 14.17
CA GLY A 323 9.39 27.81 14.17
C GLY A 323 9.72 26.45 13.56
N ASP A 324 10.99 26.25 13.21
CA ASP A 324 11.50 24.99 12.68
C ASP A 324 12.01 24.04 13.79
N CYS A 325 12.71 22.96 13.43
CA CYS A 325 13.25 22.01 14.40
C CYS A 325 14.14 22.64 15.45
N LYS A 326 14.97 23.60 15.05
CA LYS A 326 15.92 24.27 15.92
C LYS A 326 15.20 25.20 16.89
N ALA A 327 14.28 26.01 16.38
CA ALA A 327 13.48 26.93 17.17
C ALA A 327 12.62 26.20 18.21
N LYS A 328 11.94 25.11 17.79
CA LYS A 328 11.08 24.32 18.69
C LYS A 328 11.90 23.55 19.72
N THR A 329 13.06 23.01 19.35
CA THR A 329 14.00 22.37 20.29
C THR A 329 14.52 23.37 21.33
N LEU A 330 14.95 24.56 20.93
CA LEU A 330 15.45 25.56 21.87
C LEU A 330 14.36 26.06 22.83
N LEU A 331 13.14 26.26 22.33
CA LEU A 331 11.99 26.60 23.18
C LEU A 331 11.70 25.48 24.20
N LEU A 332 11.65 24.22 23.75
CA LEU A 332 11.39 23.09 24.63
C LEU A 332 12.49 22.94 25.70
N LEU A 333 13.76 23.05 25.34
CA LEU A 333 14.87 23.04 26.30
C LEU A 333 14.73 24.14 27.33
N ALA A 334 14.40 25.37 26.91
CA ALA A 334 14.24 26.49 27.82
C ALA A 334 13.10 26.26 28.83
N LEU A 335 11.97 25.70 28.38
CA LEU A 335 10.86 25.33 29.26
C LEU A 335 11.27 24.25 30.27
N LEU A 336 11.94 23.18 29.82
CA LEU A 336 12.37 22.08 30.67
C LEU A 336 13.39 22.52 31.73
N HIS A 337 14.37 23.33 31.34
CA HIS A 337 15.39 23.86 32.27
C HIS A 337 14.79 24.78 33.34
N GLU A 338 13.81 25.62 33.00
CA GLU A 338 13.10 26.47 33.98
C GLU A 338 12.27 25.64 34.97
N MET A 339 11.86 24.43 34.61
CA MET A 339 11.18 23.48 35.49
C MET A 339 12.13 22.54 36.24
N GLY A 340 13.45 22.70 36.08
CA GLY A 340 14.47 21.87 36.74
C GLY A 340 14.59 20.45 36.15
N ILE A 341 14.13 20.23 34.91
CA ILE A 341 14.25 18.94 34.22
C ILE A 341 15.58 18.91 33.47
N THR A 342 16.38 17.87 33.72
CA THR A 342 17.65 17.64 33.02
C THR A 342 17.39 17.31 31.56
N ALA A 343 17.83 18.19 30.65
CA ALA A 343 17.65 18.01 29.21
C ALA A 343 18.88 18.49 28.44
N GLU A 344 19.11 17.92 27.26
CA GLU A 344 20.17 18.32 26.34
C GLU A 344 19.70 18.27 24.87
N PRO A 345 20.16 19.20 24.02
CA PRO A 345 19.95 19.11 22.56
C PRO A 345 20.73 17.93 21.97
N VAL A 346 20.11 17.22 21.02
CA VAL A 346 20.76 16.14 20.26
C VAL A 346 20.51 16.33 18.77
N LEU A 347 21.58 16.29 17.97
CA LEU A 347 21.48 16.22 16.52
C LEU A 347 21.11 14.81 16.09
N ALA A 348 20.23 14.71 15.09
CA ALA A 348 19.73 13.44 14.58
C ALA A 348 19.53 13.49 13.07
N ASN A 349 19.41 12.31 12.47
CA ASN A 349 19.00 12.18 11.08
C ASN A 349 17.68 11.41 11.01
N LEU A 350 16.61 12.10 10.62
CA LEU A 350 15.31 11.49 10.35
C LEU A 350 15.36 10.76 9.01
N GLY A 351 15.01 9.48 9.04
CA GLY A 351 14.98 8.61 7.85
C GLY A 351 16.30 7.91 7.55
N GLU A 352 17.45 8.55 7.81
CA GLU A 352 18.78 7.98 7.56
C GLU A 352 19.64 7.92 8.85
N GLY A 353 19.01 7.68 9.99
CA GLY A 353 19.70 7.60 11.28
C GLY A 353 20.79 6.52 11.38
N ASP A 354 20.55 5.35 10.78
CA ASP A 354 21.48 4.20 10.88
C ASP A 354 22.78 4.43 10.09
N ILE A 355 22.70 5.10 8.93
CA ILE A 355 23.90 5.35 8.10
C ILE A 355 24.86 6.35 8.75
N VAL A 356 24.41 7.21 9.66
CA VAL A 356 25.27 8.19 10.37
C VAL A 356 26.49 7.51 11.01
N SER A 357 26.33 6.27 11.51
CA SER A 357 27.42 5.47 12.10
C SER A 357 28.60 5.21 11.17
N VAL A 358 28.39 5.30 9.85
CA VAL A 358 29.41 5.05 8.82
C VAL A 358 29.73 6.30 7.98
N ARG A 359 29.24 7.49 8.38
CA ARG A 359 29.54 8.78 7.73
C ARG A 359 30.71 9.50 8.40
N LEU A 360 31.27 10.50 7.73
CA LEU A 360 32.27 11.37 8.35
C LEU A 360 31.66 12.26 9.43
N PRO A 361 32.42 12.56 10.51
CA PRO A 361 32.05 13.61 11.45
C PRO A 361 31.79 14.92 10.73
N SER A 362 30.54 15.36 10.70
CA SER A 362 30.10 16.58 10.02
C SER A 362 28.72 16.99 10.53
N ALA A 363 28.43 18.29 10.52
CA ALA A 363 27.07 18.76 10.79
C ALA A 363 26.09 18.34 9.68
N ALA A 364 26.59 18.15 8.45
CA ALA A 364 25.82 17.64 7.31
C ALA A 364 25.42 16.15 7.41
N ALA A 365 25.88 15.44 8.44
CA ALA A 365 25.40 14.09 8.76
C ALA A 365 23.97 14.08 9.29
N PHE A 366 23.50 15.23 9.80
CA PHE A 366 22.24 15.40 10.49
C PHE A 366 21.31 16.33 9.70
N ASN A 367 20.02 16.02 9.71
CA ASN A 367 18.96 16.85 9.10
C ASN A 367 17.94 17.35 10.13
N HIS A 368 18.12 16.97 11.42
CA HIS A 368 17.17 17.25 12.48
C HIS A 368 17.85 17.49 13.83
N ILE A 369 17.12 18.10 14.76
CA ILE A 369 17.54 18.27 16.15
C ILE A 369 16.33 18.16 17.08
N LEU A 370 16.50 17.48 18.21
CA LEU A 370 15.46 17.32 19.22
C LEU A 370 16.05 17.36 20.64
N VAL A 371 15.22 17.11 21.64
CA VAL A 371 15.62 17.12 23.05
C VAL A 371 15.74 15.70 23.58
N ARG A 372 16.86 15.41 24.24
CA ARG A 372 17.00 14.26 25.13
C ARG A 372 16.79 14.74 26.56
N ALA A 373 15.84 14.17 27.28
CA ALA A 373 15.63 14.46 28.69
C ALA A 373 15.91 13.24 29.57
N THR A 374 16.38 13.47 30.79
CA THR A 374 16.49 12.43 31.82
C THR A 374 15.46 12.71 32.90
N VAL A 375 14.46 11.84 33.01
CA VAL A 375 13.34 11.99 33.95
C VAL A 375 13.16 10.69 34.72
N ASN A 376 13.14 10.75 36.04
CA ASN A 376 13.02 9.57 36.91
C ASN A 376 14.06 8.46 36.63
N GLY A 377 15.24 8.81 36.09
CA GLY A 377 16.29 7.86 35.72
C GLY A 377 16.17 7.29 34.29
N GLU A 378 15.10 7.62 33.57
CA GLU A 378 14.85 7.18 32.20
C GLU A 378 15.23 8.25 31.17
N THR A 379 15.65 7.81 29.98
CA THR A 379 15.93 8.70 28.85
C THR A 379 14.68 8.85 27.98
N LEU A 380 14.26 10.09 27.74
CA LEU A 380 13.13 10.42 26.86
C LEU A 380 13.63 11.16 25.61
N TRP A 381 13.02 10.88 24.46
CA TRP A 381 13.32 11.50 23.17
C TRP A 381 12.17 12.42 22.75
N LEU A 382 12.32 13.72 22.98
CA LEU A 382 11.24 14.69 22.86
C LEU A 382 11.41 15.52 21.59
N ASP A 383 10.58 15.25 20.59
CA ASP A 383 10.55 15.99 19.33
C ASP A 383 9.45 17.04 19.32
N GLY A 384 9.82 18.31 19.52
CA GLY A 384 8.88 19.43 19.46
C GLY A 384 8.30 19.68 18.07
N THR A 385 8.87 19.12 17.00
CA THR A 385 8.35 19.24 15.63
C THR A 385 7.29 18.22 15.28
N GLY A 386 7.22 17.14 16.05
CA GLY A 386 6.14 16.16 15.95
C GLY A 386 4.78 16.74 16.31
N SER A 387 3.77 15.88 16.27
CA SER A 387 2.40 16.23 16.63
C SER A 387 1.72 15.07 17.32
N GLY A 388 0.88 15.38 18.31
CA GLY A 388 0.00 14.38 18.95
C GLY A 388 0.69 13.47 19.96
N SER A 389 1.96 13.71 20.32
CA SER A 389 2.61 12.97 21.39
C SER A 389 1.93 13.31 22.73
N ARG A 390 1.45 12.30 23.43
CA ARG A 390 0.83 12.40 24.76
C ARG A 390 1.59 11.56 25.76
N LEU A 391 1.09 11.50 26.99
CA LEU A 391 1.75 10.75 28.07
C LEU A 391 1.91 9.25 27.73
N ALA A 392 0.99 8.69 26.95
CA ALA A 392 1.09 7.30 26.48
C ALA A 392 2.25 7.04 25.50
N ASP A 393 2.76 8.09 24.84
CA ASP A 393 3.80 8.01 23.80
C ASP A 393 5.17 8.52 24.31
N ILE A 394 5.24 9.06 25.54
CA ILE A 394 6.41 9.83 26.00
C ILE A 394 7.69 8.99 26.08
N HIS A 395 7.54 7.67 26.22
CA HIS A 395 8.64 6.72 26.24
C HIS A 395 8.98 6.18 24.84
N ASP A 396 8.21 6.49 23.81
CA ASP A 396 8.45 6.00 22.45
C ASP A 396 9.77 6.55 21.92
N THR A 397 10.45 5.70 21.15
CA THR A 397 11.76 6.02 20.61
C THR A 397 11.65 6.26 19.10
N PRO A 398 11.87 7.50 18.62
CA PRO A 398 11.88 7.76 17.20
C PRO A 398 13.02 6.96 16.51
N PRO A 399 12.88 6.57 15.23
CA PRO A 399 13.84 5.73 14.52
C PRO A 399 15.12 6.48 14.12
N LEU A 400 15.83 7.04 15.10
CA LEU A 400 17.01 7.87 14.94
C LEU A 400 18.30 7.06 14.84
N TYR A 401 18.34 5.86 15.42
CA TYR A 401 19.47 4.92 15.50
C TYR A 401 20.76 5.46 16.14
N ASN A 402 21.31 6.56 15.64
CA ASN A 402 22.48 7.25 16.15
C ASN A 402 22.19 8.75 16.24
N VAL A 403 22.49 9.34 17.40
CA VAL A 403 22.37 10.77 17.65
C VAL A 403 23.67 11.35 18.19
N LEU A 404 23.82 12.67 18.14
CA LEU A 404 24.95 13.38 18.70
C LEU A 404 24.49 14.41 19.75
N PRO A 405 24.69 14.15 21.05
CA PRO A 405 24.50 15.16 22.08
C PRO A 405 25.40 16.38 21.86
N LEU A 406 24.88 17.58 22.09
CA LEU A 406 25.68 18.80 22.05
C LEU A 406 26.11 19.18 23.46
N ARG A 407 27.42 19.16 23.71
CA ARG A 407 28.00 19.37 25.05
C ARG A 407 29.22 20.30 24.97
N PRO A 408 29.48 21.11 26.02
CA PRO A 408 30.63 22.01 26.05
C PRO A 408 31.99 21.31 25.89
N ASP A 409 32.12 20.10 26.45
CA ASP A 409 33.34 19.28 26.33
C ASP A 409 33.38 18.44 25.03
N GLY A 410 32.27 18.41 24.30
CA GLY A 410 32.03 17.54 23.16
C GLY A 410 31.47 16.17 23.56
N ALA A 411 30.89 15.47 22.58
CA ALA A 411 30.34 14.13 22.74
C ALA A 411 30.62 13.27 21.51
N GLY A 412 30.68 11.95 21.68
CA GLY A 412 30.65 11.00 20.57
C GLY A 412 29.22 10.74 20.07
N LEU A 413 29.11 10.03 18.93
CA LEU A 413 27.84 9.44 18.53
C LEU A 413 27.34 8.49 19.61
N MET A 414 26.04 8.54 19.84
CA MET A 414 25.36 7.73 20.84
C MET A 414 24.27 6.91 20.15
N PRO A 415 24.29 5.56 20.29
CA PRO A 415 23.21 4.73 19.79
C PRO A 415 21.93 4.97 20.57
N VAL A 416 20.81 4.90 19.88
CA VAL A 416 19.47 5.03 20.43
C VAL A 416 18.89 3.63 20.60
N ALA A 417 18.52 3.27 21.83
CA ALA A 417 17.93 1.96 22.13
C ALA A 417 16.49 1.91 21.61
N MET A 418 16.23 1.01 20.65
CA MET A 418 14.90 0.80 20.09
C MET A 418 14.12 -0.22 20.92
N HIS A 419 12.82 0.01 21.10
CA HIS A 419 11.88 -0.90 21.74
C HIS A 419 10.51 -0.77 21.10
N ALA A 420 9.55 -1.61 21.48
CA ALA A 420 8.17 -1.46 21.04
C ALA A 420 7.54 -0.18 21.63
N ASP A 421 6.69 0.48 20.86
CA ASP A 421 5.94 1.66 21.31
C ASP A 421 4.97 1.32 22.44
N GLY A 422 4.73 2.30 23.33
CA GLY A 422 3.85 2.15 24.50
C GLY A 422 2.42 1.76 24.10
N ARG A 423 1.93 2.32 22.99
CA ARG A 423 0.64 1.97 22.37
C ARG A 423 0.82 1.70 20.87
N PRO A 424 -0.10 0.95 20.24
CA PRO A 424 -0.05 0.77 18.79
C PRO A 424 -0.21 2.11 18.06
N GLY A 425 0.52 2.29 16.96
CA GLY A 425 0.32 3.40 16.03
C GLY A 425 -1.02 3.29 15.29
N LEU A 426 -1.55 2.07 15.19
CA LEU A 426 -2.86 1.76 14.61
C LEU A 426 -3.56 0.67 15.45
N ASP A 427 -4.68 1.02 16.07
CA ASP A 427 -5.59 0.08 16.75
C ASP A 427 -6.86 -0.08 15.89
N ILE A 428 -7.12 -1.29 15.40
CA ILE A 428 -8.26 -1.60 14.52
C ILE A 428 -9.23 -2.51 15.26
N SER A 429 -10.47 -2.07 15.45
CA SER A 429 -11.56 -2.91 15.94
C SER A 429 -12.57 -3.17 14.82
N ILE A 430 -12.90 -4.44 14.58
CA ILE A 430 -13.90 -4.87 13.60
C ILE A 430 -14.97 -5.68 14.33
N ALA A 431 -16.21 -5.22 14.29
CA ALA A 431 -17.37 -5.93 14.81
C ALA A 431 -18.26 -6.37 13.65
N SER A 432 -18.42 -7.67 13.46
CA SER A 432 -19.18 -8.28 12.36
C SER A 432 -20.38 -9.08 12.88
N ASP A 433 -21.45 -9.15 12.10
CA ASP A 433 -22.65 -9.92 12.42
C ASP A 433 -22.97 -10.92 11.30
N GLU A 434 -22.74 -12.20 11.54
CA GLU A 434 -23.15 -13.30 10.65
C GLU A 434 -24.16 -14.22 11.34
N SER A 435 -24.91 -13.69 12.31
CA SER A 435 -25.78 -14.47 13.20
C SER A 435 -26.96 -15.17 12.52
N THR A 436 -27.28 -14.83 11.26
CA THR A 436 -28.36 -15.48 10.51
C THR A 436 -27.81 -16.55 9.58
N SER A 437 -26.83 -16.21 8.75
CA SER A 437 -26.13 -17.18 7.91
C SER A 437 -24.79 -16.61 7.44
N PRO A 438 -23.72 -17.43 7.39
CA PRO A 438 -22.44 -17.04 6.80
C PRO A 438 -22.50 -16.86 5.28
N ASP A 439 -23.57 -17.29 4.62
CA ASP A 439 -23.76 -17.12 3.17
C ASP A 439 -24.31 -15.74 2.79
N LEU A 440 -24.89 -15.03 3.76
CA LEU A 440 -25.35 -13.67 3.53
C LEU A 440 -24.15 -12.71 3.63
N PRO A 441 -24.20 -11.54 2.97
CA PRO A 441 -23.18 -10.52 3.15
C PRO A 441 -22.91 -10.23 4.62
N ARG A 442 -21.66 -9.95 4.96
CA ARG A 442 -21.18 -9.67 6.32
C ARG A 442 -21.28 -8.17 6.59
N PRO A 443 -22.30 -7.68 7.33
CA PRO A 443 -22.29 -6.33 7.86
C PRO A 443 -21.24 -6.22 8.96
N PHE A 444 -20.51 -5.10 8.97
CA PHE A 444 -19.51 -4.83 9.99
C PHE A 444 -19.46 -3.35 10.36
N THR A 445 -18.90 -3.07 11.54
CA THR A 445 -18.41 -1.76 11.93
C THR A 445 -16.91 -1.87 12.12
N VAL A 446 -16.15 -1.01 11.44
CA VAL A 446 -14.71 -0.86 11.62
C VAL A 446 -14.42 0.46 12.31
N THR A 447 -13.59 0.41 13.34
CA THR A 447 -13.05 1.56 14.06
C THR A 447 -11.54 1.47 14.02
N ALA A 448 -10.87 2.43 13.39
CA ALA A 448 -9.42 2.52 13.37
C ALA A 448 -8.96 3.78 14.10
N VAL A 449 -8.23 3.58 15.20
CA VAL A 449 -7.63 4.66 15.98
C VAL A 449 -6.17 4.81 15.57
N PHE A 450 -5.86 5.93 14.95
CA PHE A 450 -4.51 6.31 14.56
C PHE A 450 -3.89 7.17 15.66
N SER A 451 -2.61 6.92 15.94
CA SER A 451 -1.79 7.72 16.87
C SER A 451 -0.63 8.39 16.12
N GLY A 452 0.00 9.41 16.74
CA GLY A 452 1.18 10.07 16.20
C GLY A 452 0.92 10.89 14.92
N GLY A 453 1.92 11.01 14.05
CA GLY A 453 1.87 11.91 12.89
C GLY A 453 0.73 11.63 11.91
N ILE A 454 0.34 10.37 11.74
CA ILE A 454 -0.77 9.98 10.86
C ILE A 454 -2.10 10.53 11.38
N ALA A 455 -2.31 10.54 12.70
CA ALA A 455 -3.50 11.13 13.31
C ALA A 455 -3.66 12.61 12.94
N GLY A 456 -2.57 13.38 13.04
CA GLY A 456 -2.56 14.79 12.64
C GLY A 456 -2.92 15.00 11.16
N GLN A 457 -2.40 14.16 10.25
CA GLN A 457 -2.73 14.23 8.82
C GLN A 457 -4.22 13.92 8.55
N LEU A 458 -4.76 12.88 9.19
CA LEU A 458 -6.17 12.51 9.06
C LEU A 458 -7.10 13.62 9.61
N ALA A 459 -6.70 14.25 10.72
CA ALA A 459 -7.45 15.37 11.29
C ALA A 459 -7.56 16.57 10.34
N LEU A 460 -6.49 16.86 9.57
CA LEU A 460 -6.49 17.97 8.61
C LEU A 460 -7.47 17.73 7.45
N ILE A 461 -7.55 16.52 6.94
CA ILE A 461 -8.45 16.19 5.82
C ILE A 461 -9.89 15.94 6.26
N ALA A 462 -10.14 15.63 7.54
CA ALA A 462 -11.45 15.29 8.07
C ALA A 462 -12.53 16.31 7.69
N ASN A 463 -12.21 17.61 7.74
CA ASN A 463 -13.14 18.71 7.46
C ASN A 463 -13.21 19.11 5.98
N GLN A 464 -12.35 18.56 5.13
CA GLN A 464 -12.27 18.92 3.71
C GLN A 464 -13.03 17.95 2.80
N LEU A 465 -13.35 16.75 3.29
CA LEU A 465 -13.98 15.69 2.51
C LEU A 465 -15.49 15.66 2.72
N GLY A 466 -16.23 15.65 1.61
CA GLY A 466 -17.65 15.36 1.59
C GLY A 466 -17.95 13.88 1.87
N PRO A 467 -19.23 13.51 2.04
CA PRO A 467 -19.63 12.13 2.35
C PRO A 467 -19.10 11.08 1.36
N LYS A 468 -19.17 11.39 0.06
CA LYS A 468 -18.68 10.53 -1.03
C LYS A 468 -17.16 10.31 -0.93
N GLU A 469 -16.39 11.38 -0.78
CA GLU A 469 -14.93 11.29 -0.69
C GLU A 469 -14.48 10.54 0.57
N ARG A 470 -15.22 10.66 1.68
CA ARG A 470 -14.97 9.87 2.90
C ARG A 470 -15.25 8.38 2.68
N ALA A 471 -16.34 8.02 2.00
CA ALA A 471 -16.63 6.62 1.65
C ALA A 471 -15.53 6.01 0.77
N GLN A 472 -15.05 6.77 -0.22
CA GLN A 472 -13.95 6.36 -1.08
C GLN A 472 -12.62 6.25 -0.33
N LEU A 473 -12.35 7.16 0.62
CA LEU A 473 -11.19 7.06 1.51
C LEU A 473 -11.25 5.78 2.35
N ALA A 474 -12.40 5.48 2.98
CA ALA A 474 -12.56 4.25 3.75
C ALA A 474 -12.33 3.01 2.89
N THR A 475 -12.88 2.99 1.67
CA THR A 475 -12.69 1.89 0.70
C THR A 475 -11.21 1.65 0.44
N ARG A 476 -10.44 2.70 0.12
CA ARG A 476 -8.99 2.57 -0.12
C ARG A 476 -8.20 2.18 1.14
N SER A 477 -8.55 2.77 2.28
CA SER A 477 -7.81 2.57 3.54
C SER A 477 -8.03 1.19 4.15
N PHE A 478 -9.24 0.63 4.02
CA PHE A 478 -9.60 -0.65 4.64
C PHE A 478 -9.56 -1.84 3.68
N LYS A 479 -9.37 -1.64 2.37
CA LYS A 479 -9.27 -2.75 1.40
C LYS A 479 -8.24 -3.82 1.79
N ALA A 480 -7.06 -3.41 2.26
CA ALA A 480 -6.02 -4.36 2.68
C ALA A 480 -6.36 -5.12 3.98
N ILE A 481 -7.37 -4.67 4.74
CA ILE A 481 -7.73 -5.24 6.05
C ILE A 481 -8.99 -6.08 5.94
N ILE A 482 -10.01 -5.59 5.23
CA ILE A 482 -11.36 -6.15 5.17
C ILE A 482 -11.64 -6.83 3.81
N GLY A 483 -10.91 -6.46 2.76
CA GLY A 483 -11.20 -6.86 1.38
C GLY A 483 -12.10 -5.85 0.67
N ASP A 484 -12.73 -6.28 -0.42
CA ASP A 484 -13.71 -5.47 -1.13
C ASP A 484 -15.00 -5.38 -0.32
N ALA A 485 -15.46 -4.16 -0.06
CA ALA A 485 -16.65 -3.89 0.73
C ALA A 485 -17.26 -2.54 0.37
N LEU A 486 -18.56 -2.41 0.58
CA LEU A 486 -19.28 -1.15 0.49
C LEU A 486 -19.34 -0.49 1.86
N TYR A 487 -19.07 0.82 1.90
CA TYR A 487 -18.99 1.59 3.14
C TYR A 487 -20.10 2.64 3.22
N ALA A 488 -20.55 2.87 4.45
CA ALA A 488 -21.53 3.86 4.85
C ALA A 488 -21.12 4.51 6.17
N ASP A 489 -21.68 5.69 6.46
CA ASP A 489 -21.49 6.43 7.72
C ASP A 489 -20.02 6.63 8.12
N VAL A 490 -19.16 6.93 7.16
CA VAL A 490 -17.74 7.15 7.42
C VAL A 490 -17.56 8.46 8.20
N ARG A 491 -16.98 8.34 9.40
CA ARG A 491 -16.66 9.45 10.30
C ARG A 491 -15.17 9.46 10.59
N ILE A 492 -14.59 10.65 10.56
CA ILE A 492 -13.20 10.90 10.94
C ILE A 492 -13.27 11.89 12.09
N THR A 493 -12.92 11.44 13.29
CA THR A 493 -13.09 12.19 14.54
C THR A 493 -11.73 12.37 15.20
N PRO A 494 -11.13 13.57 15.11
CA PRO A 494 -9.93 13.89 15.86
C PRO A 494 -10.21 13.96 17.36
N ASP A 495 -9.31 13.42 18.17
CA ASP A 495 -9.25 13.63 19.62
C ASP A 495 -7.90 14.27 19.95
N THR A 496 -7.92 15.60 20.10
CA THR A 496 -6.71 16.37 20.40
C THR A 496 -6.19 16.09 21.81
N ALA A 497 -7.04 15.69 22.77
CA ALA A 497 -6.57 15.39 24.12
C ALA A 497 -5.80 14.06 24.14
N ALA A 498 -6.31 13.04 23.45
CA ALA A 498 -5.64 11.74 23.31
C ALA A 498 -4.53 11.71 22.26
N GLY A 499 -4.42 12.75 21.41
CA GLY A 499 -3.47 12.80 20.31
C GLY A 499 -3.76 11.76 19.23
N THR A 500 -5.04 11.42 19.03
CA THR A 500 -5.48 10.39 18.09
C THR A 500 -6.46 10.93 17.06
N THR A 501 -6.70 10.14 16.02
CA THR A 501 -7.83 10.35 15.11
C THR A 501 -8.49 9.03 14.85
N THR A 502 -9.80 8.97 15.08
CA THR A 502 -10.59 7.77 14.92
C THR A 502 -11.32 7.82 13.59
N VAL A 503 -11.13 6.80 12.76
CA VAL A 503 -11.92 6.57 11.56
C VAL A 503 -12.91 5.45 11.85
N THR A 504 -14.20 5.76 11.86
CA THR A 504 -15.27 4.77 12.02
C THR A 504 -16.04 4.67 10.72
N ALA A 505 -16.34 3.45 10.29
CA ALA A 505 -17.21 3.19 9.16
C ALA A 505 -18.10 1.97 9.42
N ARG A 506 -19.33 2.01 8.92
CA ARG A 506 -20.15 0.80 8.75
C ARG A 506 -19.94 0.28 7.34
N GLY A 507 -19.96 -1.02 7.16
CA GLY A 507 -19.81 -1.60 5.84
C GLY A 507 -20.49 -2.93 5.70
N VAL A 508 -20.56 -3.39 4.46
CA VAL A 508 -20.99 -4.73 4.09
C VAL A 508 -20.02 -5.25 3.04
N GLY A 509 -19.54 -6.46 3.25
CA GLY A 509 -18.68 -7.16 2.29
C GLY A 509 -18.93 -8.65 2.37
N ASP A 510 -18.18 -9.42 1.61
CA ASP A 510 -18.32 -10.86 1.61
C ASP A 510 -17.83 -11.49 2.91
N SER A 511 -18.29 -12.70 3.17
CA SER A 511 -17.76 -13.51 4.26
C SER A 511 -16.54 -14.31 3.82
N ASP A 512 -15.60 -14.50 4.74
CA ASP A 512 -14.31 -15.14 4.51
C ASP A 512 -14.37 -16.67 4.77
N TRP A 513 -15.56 -17.28 4.87
CA TRP A 513 -15.71 -18.72 5.10
C TRP A 513 -15.35 -19.53 3.86
N GLU A 514 -14.50 -20.53 4.04
CA GLU A 514 -14.17 -21.50 3.01
C GLU A 514 -14.72 -22.88 3.34
N ARG A 515 -15.23 -23.60 2.35
CA ARG A 515 -15.65 -24.98 2.53
C ARG A 515 -14.47 -25.95 2.36
N GLN A 516 -14.11 -26.64 3.44
CA GLN A 516 -13.03 -27.63 3.46
C GLN A 516 -13.50 -28.87 4.23
N ASP A 517 -13.31 -30.08 3.68
CA ASP A 517 -13.73 -31.35 4.28
C ASP A 517 -15.21 -31.36 4.70
N LYS A 518 -16.09 -30.90 3.80
CA LYS A 518 -17.55 -30.74 3.99
C LYS A 518 -18.00 -29.71 5.04
N ARG A 519 -17.09 -28.98 5.68
CA ARG A 519 -17.42 -27.96 6.70
C ARG A 519 -16.93 -26.58 6.30
N LEU A 520 -17.62 -25.55 6.79
CA LEU A 520 -17.11 -24.18 6.67
C LEU A 520 -16.00 -23.97 7.71
N LYS A 521 -14.88 -23.41 7.25
CA LYS A 521 -13.74 -23.01 8.07
C LYS A 521 -13.41 -21.55 7.78
N LEU A 522 -13.16 -20.77 8.82
CA LEU A 522 -12.78 -19.37 8.74
C LEU A 522 -11.39 -19.19 9.37
N SER A 523 -10.46 -18.58 8.64
CA SER A 523 -9.16 -18.20 9.20
C SER A 523 -9.32 -16.92 10.03
N VAL A 524 -8.86 -16.95 11.28
CA VAL A 524 -9.11 -15.88 12.27
C VAL A 524 -7.84 -15.22 12.82
N ALA A 525 -6.68 -15.51 12.23
CA ALA A 525 -5.39 -14.94 12.63
C ALA A 525 -4.85 -13.99 11.55
N LYS A 526 -5.43 -12.79 11.46
CA LYS A 526 -5.14 -11.82 10.39
C LYS A 526 -3.72 -11.26 10.49
N ALA A 527 -3.21 -11.02 11.70
CA ALA A 527 -1.90 -10.39 11.90
C ALA A 527 -0.71 -11.20 11.33
N VAL A 528 -0.83 -12.53 11.28
CA VAL A 528 0.24 -13.44 10.80
C VAL A 528 -0.06 -14.11 9.46
N ALA A 529 -1.31 -14.06 8.98
CA ALA A 529 -1.72 -14.67 7.72
C ALA A 529 -0.86 -14.17 6.54
N ASP A 530 -0.75 -12.85 6.40
CA ASP A 530 -0.03 -12.19 5.30
C ASP A 530 1.46 -11.96 5.58
N MET A 531 1.93 -12.37 6.77
CA MET A 531 3.35 -12.21 7.11
C MET A 531 4.19 -13.17 6.25
N ASN A 532 5.19 -12.58 5.58
CA ASN A 532 6.19 -13.28 4.80
C ASN A 532 7.60 -12.92 5.29
N PHE A 533 8.45 -13.94 5.49
CA PHE A 533 9.84 -13.78 5.90
C PHE A 533 10.74 -14.66 5.05
N ALA A 534 11.18 -14.11 3.91
CA ALA A 534 12.02 -14.79 2.94
C ALA A 534 13.22 -13.92 2.53
N PRO A 535 14.08 -13.48 3.47
CA PRO A 535 15.28 -12.73 3.13
C PRO A 535 16.22 -13.60 2.27
N ASP A 536 16.68 -13.04 1.15
CA ASP A 536 17.68 -13.69 0.27
C ASP A 536 19.08 -13.34 0.74
N ARG A 537 19.86 -14.37 1.08
CA ARG A 537 21.28 -14.30 1.46
C ARG A 537 22.14 -15.30 0.67
N ALA A 538 21.64 -15.79 -0.47
CA ALA A 538 22.36 -16.75 -1.30
C ALA A 538 23.56 -16.14 -2.02
N ARG A 539 23.51 -14.83 -2.31
CA ARG A 539 24.63 -14.11 -2.95
C ARG A 539 25.76 -13.89 -1.93
N THR A 540 27.00 -14.19 -2.30
CA THR A 540 28.18 -13.99 -1.45
C THR A 540 28.28 -12.57 -0.91
N ALA A 541 27.95 -11.56 -1.72
CA ALA A 541 27.94 -10.15 -1.32
C ALA A 541 26.91 -9.82 -0.23
N TRP A 542 25.90 -10.68 -0.03
CA TRP A 542 24.81 -10.48 0.95
C TRP A 542 24.97 -11.35 2.18
N ALA A 543 25.83 -12.36 2.15
CA ALA A 543 25.91 -13.43 3.16
C ALA A 543 26.18 -12.95 4.59
N ALA A 544 26.75 -11.75 4.78
CA ALA A 544 27.01 -11.18 6.11
C ALA A 544 26.05 -10.04 6.51
N ILE A 545 25.09 -9.67 5.64
CA ILE A 545 24.20 -8.54 5.87
C ILE A 545 23.01 -9.00 6.72
N PRO A 546 22.78 -8.45 7.93
CA PRO A 546 21.61 -8.79 8.75
C PRO A 546 20.30 -8.32 8.09
N VAL A 547 19.17 -8.71 8.67
CA VAL A 547 17.84 -8.34 8.20
C VAL A 547 17.26 -7.25 9.11
N SER A 548 16.90 -6.11 8.55
CA SER A 548 16.12 -5.08 9.23
C SER A 548 14.67 -5.52 9.34
N THR A 549 14.07 -5.35 10.52
CA THR A 549 12.66 -5.72 10.77
C THR A 549 11.69 -4.54 10.63
N GLY A 550 12.22 -3.36 10.28
CA GLY A 550 11.50 -2.09 10.26
C GLY A 550 11.73 -1.26 11.52
N ASN A 551 11.19 -0.03 11.53
CA ASN A 551 11.21 0.85 12.70
C ASN A 551 10.26 0.33 13.79
N PRO A 552 10.44 0.76 15.05
CA PRO A 552 9.41 0.61 16.08
C PRO A 552 8.03 1.05 15.57
N GLN A 553 7.07 0.15 15.65
CA GLN A 553 5.66 0.42 15.39
C GLN A 553 4.82 -0.78 15.82
N GLY A 554 3.71 -0.52 16.51
CA GLY A 554 2.72 -1.53 16.89
C GLY A 554 1.44 -1.42 16.07
N VAL A 555 0.86 -2.56 15.72
CA VAL A 555 -0.52 -2.64 15.23
C VAL A 555 -1.29 -3.62 16.10
N ARG A 556 -2.53 -3.24 16.44
CA ARG A 556 -3.47 -4.11 17.15
C ARG A 556 -4.71 -4.34 16.30
N TRP A 557 -5.17 -5.58 16.27
CA TRP A 557 -6.44 -5.98 15.65
C TRP A 557 -7.34 -6.59 16.71
N GLN A 558 -8.53 -6.04 16.83
CA GLN A 558 -9.59 -6.57 17.67
C GLN A 558 -10.73 -6.97 16.76
N GLN A 559 -11.16 -8.22 16.82
CA GLN A 559 -12.26 -8.72 16.02
C GLN A 559 -13.33 -9.31 16.91
N SER A 560 -14.58 -9.00 16.58
CA SER A 560 -15.73 -9.68 17.14
C SER A 560 -16.64 -10.14 16.02
N LEU A 561 -17.08 -11.40 16.08
CA LEU A 561 -17.98 -12.01 15.09
C LEU A 561 -19.12 -12.71 15.82
N ARG A 562 -20.35 -12.27 15.54
CA ARG A 562 -21.56 -12.96 16.00
C ARG A 562 -21.87 -14.12 15.06
N LEU A 563 -22.05 -15.31 15.63
CA LEU A 563 -22.22 -16.57 14.91
C LEU A 563 -23.69 -17.04 14.94
N PRO A 564 -24.12 -17.80 13.92
CA PRO A 564 -25.41 -18.49 13.92
C PRO A 564 -25.62 -19.39 15.16
N ASP A 565 -26.89 -19.61 15.49
CA ASP A 565 -27.33 -20.53 16.56
C ASP A 565 -26.64 -20.33 17.92
N ALA A 566 -26.30 -19.07 18.24
CA ALA A 566 -25.53 -18.69 19.42
C ALA A 566 -24.20 -19.45 19.54
N GLY A 567 -23.56 -19.76 18.41
CA GLY A 567 -22.26 -20.44 18.33
C GLY A 567 -22.29 -21.92 18.70
N ARG A 568 -23.47 -22.54 18.78
CA ARG A 568 -23.59 -23.96 19.12
C ARG A 568 -22.88 -24.85 18.10
N GLY A 569 -21.99 -25.71 18.57
CA GLY A 569 -21.26 -26.67 17.72
C GLY A 569 -20.08 -26.09 16.94
N TYR A 570 -19.79 -24.80 17.09
CA TYR A 570 -18.56 -24.20 16.58
C TYR A 570 -17.37 -24.60 17.44
N ARG A 571 -16.21 -24.78 16.82
CA ARG A 571 -14.95 -25.12 17.49
C ARG A 571 -13.77 -24.38 16.89
N ILE A 572 -12.68 -24.29 17.65
CA ILE A 572 -11.42 -23.71 17.19
C ILE A 572 -10.43 -24.84 16.94
N ASP A 573 -9.88 -24.87 15.73
CA ASP A 573 -8.79 -25.76 15.34
C ASP A 573 -7.48 -24.98 15.33
N GLY A 574 -6.41 -25.55 15.88
CA GLY A 574 -5.12 -24.87 16.02
C GLY A 574 -4.94 -24.22 17.39
N THR A 575 -3.94 -23.34 17.49
CA THR A 575 -3.52 -22.72 18.75
C THR A 575 -4.25 -21.40 18.94
N ALA A 576 -5.20 -21.33 19.87
CA ALA A 576 -5.98 -20.13 20.16
C ALA A 576 -5.09 -18.95 20.59
N ASP A 577 -4.37 -19.10 21.70
CA ASP A 577 -3.55 -18.04 22.29
C ASP A 577 -2.08 -18.18 21.90
N PHE A 578 -1.41 -17.06 21.65
CA PHE A 578 0.02 -17.03 21.36
C PHE A 578 0.68 -15.81 22.00
N ASN A 579 1.89 -15.97 22.51
CA ASN A 579 2.71 -14.85 22.99
C ASN A 579 4.19 -15.18 22.76
N GLY A 580 4.83 -14.45 21.85
CA GLY A 580 6.26 -14.62 21.61
C GLY A 580 6.76 -13.91 20.35
N PRO A 581 8.07 -14.03 20.06
CA PRO A 581 8.63 -13.45 18.86
C PRO A 581 8.14 -14.17 17.59
N VAL A 582 8.03 -13.46 16.48
CA VAL A 582 7.78 -14.00 15.14
C VAL A 582 8.52 -13.13 14.13
N ALA A 583 9.51 -13.70 13.44
CA ALA A 583 10.27 -13.00 12.39
C ALA A 583 10.74 -11.57 12.78
N GLY A 584 11.26 -11.44 14.01
CA GLY A 584 11.81 -10.19 14.53
C GLY A 584 10.79 -9.20 15.09
N ARG A 585 9.54 -9.62 15.26
CA ARG A 585 8.46 -8.84 15.89
C ARG A 585 7.93 -9.56 17.12
N GLN A 586 7.35 -8.84 18.07
CA GLN A 586 6.61 -9.44 19.19
C GLN A 586 5.15 -9.62 18.78
N TYR A 587 4.64 -10.85 18.86
CA TYR A 587 3.28 -11.18 18.50
C TYR A 587 2.52 -11.73 19.70
N ARG A 588 1.35 -11.17 19.94
CA ARG A 588 0.39 -11.62 20.96
C ARG A 588 -0.95 -11.85 20.31
N ARG A 589 -1.61 -12.95 20.68
CA ARG A 589 -2.98 -13.25 20.30
C ARG A 589 -3.72 -13.86 21.49
N THR A 590 -4.93 -13.37 21.73
CA THR A 590 -5.92 -14.05 22.58
C THR A 590 -7.19 -14.30 21.80
N LEU A 591 -7.83 -15.45 22.04
CA LEU A 591 -9.09 -15.82 21.38
C LEU A 591 -10.12 -16.30 22.42
N THR A 592 -11.35 -15.82 22.27
CA THR A 592 -12.51 -16.21 23.08
C THR A 592 -13.65 -16.65 22.18
N LEU A 593 -14.37 -17.71 22.57
CA LEU A 593 -15.59 -18.16 21.90
C LEU A 593 -16.62 -18.47 22.98
N ALA A 594 -17.57 -17.55 23.19
CA ALA A 594 -18.58 -17.69 24.22
C ALA A 594 -19.89 -17.04 23.79
N ASN A 595 -21.03 -17.67 24.11
CA ASN A 595 -22.38 -17.16 23.87
C ASN A 595 -22.62 -16.68 22.41
N GLY A 596 -22.06 -17.40 21.43
CA GLY A 596 -22.19 -17.06 20.01
C GLY A 596 -21.34 -15.87 19.55
N LEU A 597 -20.43 -15.39 20.38
CA LEU A 597 -19.48 -14.34 20.03
C LEU A 597 -18.06 -14.93 20.00
N LEU A 598 -17.44 -14.87 18.82
CA LEU A 598 -16.00 -15.04 18.68
C LEU A 598 -15.34 -13.68 18.90
N GLY A 599 -14.38 -13.60 19.82
CA GLY A 599 -13.58 -12.40 20.10
C GLY A 599 -12.10 -12.72 19.93
N ILE A 600 -11.38 -11.90 19.17
CA ILE A 600 -9.94 -12.07 18.91
C ILE A 600 -9.24 -10.74 19.18
N ASP A 601 -8.11 -10.79 19.89
CA ASP A 601 -7.23 -9.64 20.09
C ASP A 601 -5.82 -10.04 19.67
N GLU A 602 -5.31 -9.43 18.60
CA GLU A 602 -3.96 -9.62 18.08
C GLU A 602 -3.16 -8.32 18.23
N ARG A 603 -1.91 -8.42 18.68
CA ARG A 603 -0.96 -7.30 18.66
C ARG A 603 0.37 -7.75 18.08
N LEU A 604 0.86 -6.98 17.10
CA LEU A 604 2.15 -7.19 16.47
C LEU A 604 3.00 -5.93 16.62
N ASP A 605 4.10 -6.03 17.35
CA ASP A 605 5.02 -4.93 17.62
C ASP A 605 6.37 -5.18 16.91
N ALA A 606 6.74 -4.29 15.98
CA ALA A 606 8.12 -4.17 15.54
C ALA A 606 8.91 -3.41 16.61
N THR A 607 10.12 -3.87 16.91
CA THR A 607 10.96 -3.30 17.98
C THR A 607 12.16 -2.52 17.46
N GLY A 608 12.36 -2.45 16.13
CA GLY A 608 13.60 -1.93 15.55
C GLY A 608 14.77 -2.91 15.55
N ALA A 609 14.62 -4.10 16.15
CA ALA A 609 15.70 -5.08 16.27
C ALA A 609 16.06 -5.72 14.93
N GLU A 610 17.34 -6.00 14.71
CA GLU A 610 17.81 -6.71 13.52
C GLU A 610 17.87 -8.21 13.76
N ILE A 611 17.66 -9.00 12.71
CA ILE A 611 17.87 -10.46 12.74
C ILE A 611 19.25 -10.74 12.16
N PRO A 612 20.20 -11.28 12.95
CA PRO A 612 21.50 -11.68 12.42
C PRO A 612 21.33 -12.83 11.42
N VAL A 613 22.24 -12.95 10.45
CA VAL A 613 22.15 -13.95 9.38
C VAL A 613 22.01 -15.38 9.93
N SER A 614 22.71 -15.69 11.01
CA SER A 614 22.63 -16.99 11.72
C SER A 614 21.23 -17.32 12.24
N ALA A 615 20.38 -16.33 12.50
CA ALA A 615 19.03 -16.49 13.04
C ALA A 615 17.93 -16.52 11.96
N ILE A 616 18.26 -16.30 10.68
CA ILE A 616 17.27 -16.25 9.59
C ILE A 616 16.49 -17.57 9.47
N ALA A 617 17.18 -18.71 9.53
CA ALA A 617 16.54 -20.03 9.43
C ALA A 617 15.59 -20.27 10.61
N ALA A 618 16.01 -19.91 11.82
CA ALA A 618 15.19 -20.02 13.02
C ALA A 618 13.94 -19.13 12.93
N ALA A 619 14.09 -17.87 12.52
CA ALA A 619 12.99 -16.93 12.32
C ALA A 619 11.98 -17.42 11.27
N ARG A 620 12.45 -18.02 10.16
CA ARG A 620 11.60 -18.62 9.13
C ARG A 620 10.82 -19.81 9.67
N ASN A 621 11.50 -20.72 10.39
CA ASN A 621 10.86 -21.89 10.98
C ASN A 621 9.82 -21.50 12.03
N GLN A 622 10.12 -20.47 12.83
CA GLN A 622 9.18 -19.91 13.80
C GLN A 622 7.92 -19.35 13.13
N LEU A 623 8.07 -18.54 12.09
CA LEU A 623 6.92 -18.04 11.33
C LEU A 623 6.11 -19.18 10.71
N ALA A 624 6.78 -20.17 10.10
CA ALA A 624 6.11 -21.32 9.51
C ALA A 624 5.32 -22.13 10.56
N ALA A 625 5.90 -22.36 11.74
CA ALA A 625 5.23 -23.04 12.85
C ALA A 625 3.98 -22.28 13.31
N VAL A 626 4.09 -20.96 13.54
CA VAL A 626 2.97 -20.11 13.96
C VAL A 626 1.85 -20.10 12.90
N LYS A 627 2.20 -20.03 11.61
CA LYS A 627 1.21 -20.09 10.52
C LYS A 627 0.54 -21.46 10.41
N SER A 628 1.30 -22.54 10.58
CA SER A 628 0.74 -23.91 10.53
C SER A 628 -0.24 -24.20 11.68
N GLN A 629 -0.05 -23.54 12.82
CA GLN A 629 -0.89 -23.67 14.00
C GLN A 629 -1.90 -22.51 14.13
N ALA A 630 -2.03 -21.65 13.12
CA ALA A 630 -2.92 -20.50 13.18
C ALA A 630 -4.38 -20.97 13.36
N PRO A 631 -5.14 -20.36 14.29
CA PRO A 631 -6.47 -20.80 14.63
C PRO A 631 -7.42 -20.64 13.45
N ARG A 632 -8.31 -21.61 13.30
CA ARG A 632 -9.43 -21.59 12.37
C ARG A 632 -10.71 -21.87 13.14
N LEU A 633 -11.72 -21.04 12.92
CA LEU A 633 -13.06 -21.33 13.39
C LEU A 633 -13.69 -22.35 12.45
N VAL A 634 -14.26 -23.43 12.99
CA VAL A 634 -14.93 -24.48 12.22
C VAL A 634 -16.40 -24.51 12.58
N ALA A 635 -17.26 -24.37 11.58
CA ALA A 635 -18.71 -24.43 11.74
C ALA A 635 -19.20 -25.88 11.92
N PRO A 636 -20.34 -26.09 12.60
CA PRO A 636 -21.04 -27.37 12.58
C PRO A 636 -21.58 -27.68 11.16
N GLU A 637 -21.83 -28.96 10.87
CA GLU A 637 -22.37 -29.39 9.56
C GLU A 637 -23.75 -28.79 9.24
N GLY A 638 -24.57 -28.58 10.27
CA GLY A 638 -25.92 -28.01 10.16
C GLY A 638 -25.98 -26.49 10.30
N VAL A 639 -24.91 -25.76 9.97
CA VAL A 639 -24.92 -24.29 10.00
C VAL A 639 -26.01 -23.75 9.05
N PRO A 640 -26.87 -22.81 9.50
CA PRO A 640 -27.92 -22.23 8.65
C PRO A 640 -27.34 -21.61 7.38
N ARG A 641 -27.93 -21.97 6.23
CA ARG A 641 -27.54 -21.47 4.90
C ARG A 641 -28.48 -20.35 4.45
N SER A 642 -28.09 -19.57 3.44
CA SER A 642 -28.94 -18.46 2.95
C SER A 642 -30.35 -18.93 2.56
N TRP A 643 -30.44 -20.08 1.89
CA TRP A 643 -31.72 -20.68 1.49
C TRP A 643 -32.54 -21.25 2.65
N ASP A 644 -31.98 -21.42 3.85
CA ASP A 644 -32.73 -21.83 5.05
C ASP A 644 -33.47 -20.62 5.69
N VAL A 645 -33.11 -19.40 5.30
CA VAL A 645 -33.67 -18.16 5.86
C VAL A 645 -35.07 -17.90 5.27
N SER A 646 -36.11 -18.04 6.09
CA SER A 646 -37.46 -17.65 5.72
C SER A 646 -37.64 -16.12 5.73
N ALA A 647 -38.62 -15.61 4.98
CA ALA A 647 -38.98 -14.18 4.99
C ALA A 647 -39.28 -13.65 6.41
N LYS A 648 -39.91 -14.47 7.26
CA LYS A 648 -40.19 -14.12 8.66
C LYS A 648 -38.90 -13.99 9.48
N GLN A 649 -37.95 -14.90 9.30
CA GLN A 649 -36.64 -14.83 9.96
C GLN A 649 -35.87 -13.60 9.47
N ALA A 650 -35.82 -13.37 8.15
CA ALA A 650 -35.16 -12.21 7.54
C ALA A 650 -35.69 -10.88 8.11
N ALA A 651 -37.01 -10.73 8.22
CA ALA A 651 -37.65 -9.51 8.77
C ALA A 651 -37.25 -9.19 10.22
N THR A 652 -36.84 -10.20 10.99
CA THR A 652 -36.40 -10.04 12.38
C THR A 652 -34.88 -10.08 12.57
N SER A 653 -34.13 -10.51 11.55
CA SER A 653 -32.68 -10.71 11.59
C SER A 653 -31.94 -9.39 11.84
N THR A 654 -30.97 -9.43 12.77
CA THR A 654 -30.07 -8.30 13.00
C THR A 654 -29.07 -8.13 11.86
N GLN A 655 -28.57 -9.24 11.31
CA GLN A 655 -27.68 -9.26 10.15
C GLN A 655 -28.35 -8.60 8.93
N VAL A 656 -29.54 -9.06 8.52
CA VAL A 656 -30.26 -8.53 7.34
C VAL A 656 -30.55 -7.03 7.51
N LYS A 657 -31.06 -6.62 8.68
CA LYS A 657 -31.31 -5.20 8.97
C LYS A 657 -30.04 -4.35 8.91
N ALA A 658 -28.91 -4.87 9.37
CA ALA A 658 -27.64 -4.15 9.32
C ALA A 658 -27.14 -4.00 7.88
N ILE A 659 -27.27 -5.04 7.04
CA ILE A 659 -26.94 -4.98 5.61
C ILE A 659 -27.82 -3.94 4.91
N ASP A 660 -29.14 -4.03 5.07
CA ASP A 660 -30.09 -3.09 4.45
C ASP A 660 -29.80 -1.64 4.83
N ALA A 661 -29.48 -1.39 6.11
CA ALA A 661 -29.15 -0.05 6.59
C ALA A 661 -27.85 0.49 5.97
N VAL A 662 -26.83 -0.36 5.80
CA VAL A 662 -25.57 0.04 5.14
C VAL A 662 -25.81 0.33 3.66
N LEU A 663 -26.50 -0.57 2.95
CA LEU A 663 -26.76 -0.43 1.51
C LEU A 663 -27.63 0.80 1.23
N ALA A 664 -28.67 1.05 2.05
CA ALA A 664 -29.50 2.25 1.90
C ALA A 664 -28.69 3.54 2.04
N THR A 665 -27.83 3.65 3.05
CA THR A 665 -26.96 4.82 3.23
C THR A 665 -25.92 4.93 2.12
N ASN A 666 -25.33 3.81 1.70
CA ASN A 666 -24.33 3.77 0.62
C ASN A 666 -24.92 4.30 -0.69
N ILE A 667 -26.08 3.78 -1.12
CA ILE A 667 -26.80 4.23 -2.33
C ILE A 667 -27.17 5.72 -2.23
N ALA A 668 -27.61 6.19 -1.05
CA ALA A 668 -27.93 7.60 -0.86
C ALA A 668 -26.70 8.52 -0.89
N THR A 669 -25.52 8.00 -0.53
CA THR A 669 -24.26 8.77 -0.48
C THR A 669 -23.65 8.97 -1.87
N ASP A 670 -23.80 7.99 -2.77
CA ASP A 670 -23.35 8.07 -4.15
C ASP A 670 -24.40 7.52 -5.12
N PRO A 671 -25.46 8.30 -5.45
CA PRO A 671 -26.59 7.81 -6.24
C PRO A 671 -26.28 7.44 -7.69
N GLU A 672 -25.11 7.82 -8.20
CA GLU A 672 -24.64 7.49 -9.54
C GLU A 672 -23.89 6.14 -9.58
N GLU A 673 -23.54 5.59 -8.42
CA GLU A 673 -22.85 4.31 -8.29
C GLU A 673 -23.87 3.15 -8.18
N VAL A 674 -23.61 2.07 -8.93
CA VAL A 674 -24.55 0.94 -9.04
C VAL A 674 -24.22 -0.21 -8.08
N ALA A 675 -23.00 -0.26 -7.53
CA ALA A 675 -22.57 -1.37 -6.68
C ALA A 675 -23.52 -1.65 -5.49
N GLY A 676 -24.00 -0.60 -4.82
CA GLY A 676 -24.96 -0.75 -3.71
C GLY A 676 -26.31 -1.32 -4.16
N LEU A 677 -26.80 -0.95 -5.35
CA LEU A 677 -28.03 -1.49 -5.92
C LEU A 677 -27.87 -2.97 -6.29
N VAL A 678 -26.72 -3.34 -6.87
CA VAL A 678 -26.41 -4.73 -7.25
C VAL A 678 -26.36 -5.64 -6.02
N VAL A 679 -25.62 -5.26 -4.98
CA VAL A 679 -25.52 -6.06 -3.74
C VAL A 679 -26.89 -6.17 -3.06
N ARG A 680 -27.73 -5.12 -3.11
CA ARG A 680 -29.09 -5.18 -2.57
C ARG A 680 -30.02 -6.08 -3.40
N ALA A 681 -29.89 -6.05 -4.73
CA ALA A 681 -30.65 -6.92 -5.62
C ALA A 681 -30.32 -8.40 -5.38
N ASP A 682 -29.04 -8.71 -5.22
CA ASP A 682 -28.58 -10.06 -4.92
C ASP A 682 -29.10 -10.56 -3.56
N LEU A 683 -28.99 -9.74 -2.50
CA LEU A 683 -29.55 -10.06 -1.19
C LEU A 683 -31.06 -10.32 -1.26
N ARG A 684 -31.80 -9.44 -1.95
CA ARG A 684 -33.26 -9.57 -2.11
C ARG A 684 -33.62 -10.82 -2.89
N THR A 685 -32.85 -11.18 -3.90
CA THR A 685 -33.03 -12.42 -4.66
C THR A 685 -32.88 -13.64 -3.76
N HIS A 686 -31.80 -13.71 -2.98
CA HIS A 686 -31.55 -14.79 -2.02
C HIS A 686 -32.63 -14.90 -0.93
N LEU A 687 -33.22 -13.78 -0.51
CA LEU A 687 -34.29 -13.73 0.48
C LEU A 687 -35.70 -13.91 -0.12
N GLY A 688 -35.82 -14.05 -1.45
CA GLY A 688 -37.08 -14.26 -2.16
C GLY A 688 -37.90 -12.99 -2.45
N ASP A 689 -37.36 -11.79 -2.20
CA ASP A 689 -37.94 -10.52 -2.64
C ASP A 689 -37.57 -10.20 -4.10
N LEU A 690 -38.06 -11.05 -5.00
CA LEU A 690 -37.75 -10.97 -6.43
C LEU A 690 -38.27 -9.66 -7.07
N LYS A 691 -39.34 -9.08 -6.52
CA LYS A 691 -39.88 -7.79 -6.99
C LYS A 691 -38.95 -6.63 -6.60
N GLY A 692 -38.47 -6.61 -5.36
CA GLY A 692 -37.50 -5.61 -4.91
C GLY A 692 -36.16 -5.75 -5.63
N ALA A 693 -35.71 -6.98 -5.89
CA ALA A 693 -34.50 -7.24 -6.68
C ALA A 693 -34.61 -6.69 -8.11
N ARG A 694 -35.75 -6.94 -8.79
CA ARG A 694 -36.01 -6.39 -10.13
C ARG A 694 -35.97 -4.86 -10.14
N ALA A 695 -36.59 -4.22 -9.15
CA ALA A 695 -36.59 -2.76 -9.03
C ALA A 695 -35.17 -2.18 -8.85
N ASP A 696 -34.30 -2.85 -8.09
CA ASP A 696 -32.91 -2.43 -7.92
C ASP A 696 -32.09 -2.60 -9.20
N LEU A 697 -32.28 -3.70 -9.94
CA LEU A 697 -31.64 -3.91 -11.24
C LEU A 697 -32.14 -2.91 -12.30
N ASP A 698 -33.43 -2.59 -12.31
CA ASP A 698 -34.00 -1.55 -13.17
C ASP A 698 -33.32 -0.19 -12.91
N ALA A 699 -33.15 0.18 -11.63
CA ALA A 699 -32.45 1.39 -11.24
C ALA A 699 -30.96 1.36 -11.64
N ALA A 700 -30.27 0.23 -11.43
CA ALA A 700 -28.86 0.08 -11.78
C ALA A 700 -28.62 0.20 -13.29
N ILE A 701 -29.45 -0.46 -14.11
CA ILE A 701 -29.37 -0.40 -15.59
C ILE A 701 -29.67 1.01 -16.10
N ALA A 702 -30.63 1.72 -15.49
CA ALA A 702 -30.93 3.09 -15.86
C ALA A 702 -29.76 4.06 -15.63
N LEU A 703 -28.93 3.80 -14.60
CA LEU A 703 -27.74 4.59 -14.29
C LEU A 703 -26.54 4.21 -15.18
N LYS A 704 -26.27 2.91 -15.29
CA LYS A 704 -25.09 2.39 -15.99
C LYS A 704 -25.43 1.06 -16.66
N PRO A 705 -25.94 1.05 -17.90
CA PRO A 705 -26.25 -0.19 -18.59
C PRO A 705 -24.95 -0.96 -18.88
N THR A 706 -24.81 -2.14 -18.28
CA THR A 706 -23.69 -3.05 -18.55
C THR A 706 -24.21 -4.43 -18.90
N LEU A 707 -23.36 -5.22 -19.55
CA LEU A 707 -23.64 -6.60 -19.91
C LEU A 707 -24.04 -7.41 -18.67
N GLU A 708 -23.33 -7.26 -17.56
CA GLU A 708 -23.57 -7.99 -16.32
C GLU A 708 -24.93 -7.67 -15.71
N LEU A 709 -25.35 -6.40 -15.75
CA LEU A 709 -26.65 -5.99 -15.20
C LEU A 709 -27.82 -6.49 -16.04
N TYR A 710 -27.70 -6.45 -17.37
CA TYR A 710 -28.70 -7.02 -18.26
C TYR A 710 -28.82 -8.54 -18.03
N LEU A 711 -27.70 -9.25 -17.93
CA LEU A 711 -27.73 -10.69 -17.64
C LEU A 711 -28.35 -11.00 -16.28
N ALA A 712 -28.00 -10.27 -15.22
CA ALA A 712 -28.60 -10.46 -13.90
C ALA A 712 -30.13 -10.24 -13.93
N ARG A 713 -30.62 -9.25 -14.69
CA ARG A 713 -32.06 -9.01 -14.85
C ARG A 713 -32.72 -10.06 -15.74
N ALA A 714 -32.03 -10.56 -16.77
CA ALA A 714 -32.51 -11.63 -17.63
C ALA A 714 -32.74 -12.93 -16.85
N GLU A 715 -31.75 -13.34 -16.03
CA GLU A 715 -31.83 -14.53 -15.18
C GLU A 715 -32.96 -14.40 -14.14
N LEU A 716 -33.10 -13.24 -13.50
CA LEU A 716 -34.21 -12.98 -12.58
C LEU A 716 -35.57 -13.04 -13.29
N ALA A 717 -35.67 -12.49 -14.51
CA ALA A 717 -36.88 -12.55 -15.31
C ALA A 717 -37.22 -13.99 -15.75
N GLN A 718 -36.22 -14.78 -16.12
CA GLN A 718 -36.37 -16.21 -16.44
C GLN A 718 -36.86 -17.00 -15.23
N ALA A 719 -36.26 -16.77 -14.06
CA ALA A 719 -36.69 -17.37 -12.79
C ALA A 719 -38.15 -17.02 -12.46
N LEU A 720 -38.60 -15.81 -12.80
CA LEU A 720 -39.99 -15.37 -12.65
C LEU A 720 -40.94 -15.88 -13.76
N GLY A 721 -40.41 -16.56 -14.78
CA GLY A 721 -41.16 -17.02 -15.96
C GLY A 721 -41.52 -15.89 -16.94
N ASP A 722 -40.98 -14.69 -16.77
CA ASP A 722 -41.13 -13.56 -17.70
C ASP A 722 -40.11 -13.68 -18.84
N LEU A 723 -40.24 -14.76 -19.63
CA LEU A 723 -39.28 -15.10 -20.68
C LEU A 723 -39.17 -14.03 -21.76
N LYS A 724 -40.22 -13.22 -21.95
CA LYS A 724 -40.20 -12.08 -22.87
C LYS A 724 -39.23 -11.00 -22.39
N ALA A 725 -39.31 -10.63 -21.11
CA ALA A 725 -38.36 -9.68 -20.53
C ALA A 725 -36.94 -10.26 -20.49
N ALA A 726 -36.81 -11.55 -20.13
CA ALA A 726 -35.53 -12.26 -20.13
C ALA A 726 -34.85 -12.23 -21.51
N THR A 727 -35.61 -12.48 -22.59
CA THR A 727 -35.11 -12.43 -23.97
C THR A 727 -34.62 -11.04 -24.32
N ALA A 728 -35.42 -10.00 -24.02
CA ALA A 728 -35.07 -8.62 -24.33
C ALA A 728 -33.78 -8.17 -23.64
N ASP A 729 -33.57 -8.57 -22.39
CA ASP A 729 -32.35 -8.26 -21.64
C ASP A 729 -31.14 -9.04 -22.15
N ALA A 730 -31.30 -10.33 -22.46
CA ALA A 730 -30.22 -11.12 -23.04
C ALA A 730 -29.81 -10.62 -24.43
N GLU A 731 -30.76 -10.16 -25.26
CA GLU A 731 -30.47 -9.51 -26.54
C GLU A 731 -29.79 -8.14 -26.35
N ALA A 732 -30.18 -7.37 -25.34
CA ALA A 732 -29.49 -6.11 -24.99
C ALA A 732 -28.04 -6.38 -24.55
N ALA A 733 -27.80 -7.40 -23.73
CA ALA A 733 -26.46 -7.85 -23.35
C ALA A 733 -25.64 -8.28 -24.57
N GLN A 734 -26.25 -9.01 -25.52
CA GLN A 734 -25.60 -9.41 -26.77
C GLN A 734 -25.25 -8.21 -27.65
N GLY A 735 -26.09 -7.16 -27.65
CA GLY A 735 -25.80 -5.91 -28.34
C GLY A 735 -24.56 -5.18 -27.80
N LEU A 736 -24.22 -5.37 -26.52
CA LEU A 736 -23.01 -4.79 -25.91
C LEU A 736 -21.74 -5.59 -26.23
N ASP A 737 -21.81 -6.92 -26.16
CA ASP A 737 -20.73 -7.81 -26.60
C ASP A 737 -21.31 -9.08 -27.26
N PRO A 738 -21.32 -9.14 -28.60
CA PRO A 738 -21.84 -10.30 -29.31
C PRO A 738 -21.04 -11.58 -29.05
N ALA A 739 -19.75 -11.48 -28.67
CA ALA A 739 -18.80 -12.59 -28.52
C ALA A 739 -18.70 -13.14 -27.10
N ALA A 740 -19.35 -12.49 -26.13
CA ALA A 740 -19.41 -12.95 -24.76
C ALA A 740 -20.11 -14.33 -24.66
N GLY A 741 -19.35 -15.37 -24.35
CA GLY A 741 -19.85 -16.76 -24.31
C GLY A 741 -20.96 -16.98 -23.27
N ASN A 742 -20.90 -16.30 -22.13
CA ASN A 742 -21.95 -16.32 -21.11
C ASN A 742 -23.27 -15.69 -21.61
N VAL A 743 -23.20 -14.62 -22.39
CA VAL A 743 -24.39 -14.03 -23.03
C VAL A 743 -25.01 -15.02 -24.01
N ILE A 744 -24.20 -15.66 -24.85
CA ILE A 744 -24.67 -16.65 -25.82
C ILE A 744 -25.34 -17.82 -25.10
N ASN A 745 -24.75 -18.31 -24.02
CA ASN A 745 -25.33 -19.39 -23.21
C ASN A 745 -26.73 -19.02 -22.71
N ILE A 746 -26.86 -17.88 -22.02
CA ILE A 746 -28.12 -17.42 -21.43
C ILE A 746 -29.16 -17.10 -22.53
N LEU A 747 -28.77 -16.39 -23.58
CA LEU A 747 -29.68 -16.00 -24.66
C LEU A 747 -30.23 -17.22 -25.41
N THR A 748 -29.39 -18.19 -25.72
CA THR A 748 -29.80 -19.37 -26.53
C THR A 748 -30.67 -20.32 -25.72
N ASP A 749 -30.44 -20.44 -24.41
CA ASP A 749 -31.34 -21.13 -23.48
C ASP A 749 -32.71 -20.44 -23.44
N ILE A 750 -32.75 -19.13 -23.17
CA ILE A 750 -34.00 -18.36 -23.13
C ILE A 750 -34.74 -18.42 -24.48
N LYS A 751 -34.05 -18.27 -25.61
CA LYS A 751 -34.64 -18.40 -26.96
C LYS A 751 -35.28 -19.78 -27.16
N SER A 752 -34.60 -20.83 -26.71
CA SER A 752 -35.14 -22.19 -26.79
C SER A 752 -36.37 -22.37 -25.89
N GLU A 753 -36.37 -21.78 -24.69
CA GLU A 753 -37.52 -21.81 -23.77
C GLU A 753 -38.76 -21.08 -24.31
N VAL A 754 -38.58 -19.99 -25.07
CA VAL A 754 -39.69 -19.31 -25.77
C VAL A 754 -40.11 -19.98 -27.08
N GLY A 755 -39.45 -21.08 -27.46
CA GLY A 755 -39.77 -21.89 -28.64
C GLY A 755 -39.00 -21.51 -29.92
N ASP A 756 -38.03 -20.60 -29.84
CA ASP A 756 -37.14 -20.21 -30.94
C ASP A 756 -35.84 -21.04 -30.92
N LEU A 757 -35.97 -22.36 -31.02
CA LEU A 757 -34.83 -23.27 -31.06
C LEU A 757 -33.96 -23.04 -32.31
N ASP A 758 -34.58 -22.78 -33.46
CA ASP A 758 -33.85 -22.54 -34.72
C ASP A 758 -32.97 -21.29 -34.62
N GLY A 759 -33.49 -20.20 -34.04
CA GLY A 759 -32.71 -19.00 -33.77
C GLY A 759 -31.57 -19.21 -32.77
N ALA A 760 -31.83 -19.98 -31.70
CA ALA A 760 -30.80 -20.36 -30.73
C ALA A 760 -29.67 -21.17 -31.38
N LEU A 761 -30.01 -22.16 -32.20
CA LEU A 761 -29.05 -23.02 -32.91
C LEU A 761 -28.27 -22.24 -33.96
N ALA A 762 -28.87 -21.27 -34.65
CA ALA A 762 -28.17 -20.43 -35.62
C ALA A 762 -27.03 -19.63 -34.98
N ILE A 763 -27.27 -19.04 -33.79
CA ILE A 763 -26.24 -18.31 -33.03
C ILE A 763 -25.08 -19.23 -32.66
N ILE A 764 -25.40 -20.45 -32.20
CA ILE A 764 -24.38 -21.42 -31.80
C ILE A 764 -23.60 -21.94 -33.01
N ASP A 765 -24.28 -22.22 -34.13
CA ASP A 765 -23.65 -22.73 -35.34
C ASP A 765 -22.68 -21.72 -35.95
N GLU A 766 -23.00 -20.42 -35.88
CA GLU A 766 -22.07 -19.36 -36.24
C GLU A 766 -20.79 -19.43 -35.40
N ARG A 767 -20.91 -19.62 -34.07
CA ARG A 767 -19.76 -19.76 -33.16
C ARG A 767 -18.96 -21.02 -33.41
N ILE A 768 -19.62 -22.15 -33.68
CA ILE A 768 -18.94 -23.40 -34.02
C ILE A 768 -18.16 -23.25 -35.33
N ALA A 769 -18.72 -22.54 -36.32
CA ALA A 769 -18.10 -22.29 -37.62
C ALA A 769 -16.86 -21.38 -37.50
N GLN A 770 -16.87 -20.40 -36.58
CA GLN A 770 -15.72 -19.53 -36.30
C GLN A 770 -14.52 -20.29 -35.71
N GLY A 771 -14.73 -21.47 -35.11
CA GLY A 771 -13.67 -22.30 -34.57
C GLY A 771 -13.09 -21.77 -33.24
N GLY A 772 -11.83 -22.10 -32.96
CA GLY A 772 -11.16 -21.71 -31.71
C GLY A 772 -11.33 -22.71 -30.56
N GLU A 773 -10.75 -22.38 -29.40
CA GLU A 773 -10.67 -23.27 -28.23
C GLU A 773 -12.04 -23.60 -27.63
N THR A 774 -13.00 -22.68 -27.75
CA THR A 774 -14.38 -22.80 -27.21
C THR A 774 -15.34 -23.56 -28.15
N ARG A 775 -14.88 -24.01 -29.32
CA ARG A 775 -15.72 -24.73 -30.29
C ARG A 775 -16.39 -25.96 -29.68
N SER A 776 -15.66 -26.71 -28.85
CA SER A 776 -16.16 -27.91 -28.17
C SER A 776 -17.24 -27.58 -27.13
N ASP A 777 -17.09 -26.44 -26.43
CA ASP A 777 -18.06 -25.97 -25.44
C ASP A 777 -19.38 -25.59 -26.13
N PHE A 778 -19.32 -24.86 -27.25
CA PHE A 778 -20.51 -24.51 -28.03
C PHE A 778 -21.19 -25.74 -28.69
N ARG A 779 -20.43 -26.76 -29.09
CA ARG A 779 -21.02 -28.04 -29.54
C ARG A 779 -21.73 -28.79 -28.41
N THR A 780 -21.16 -28.74 -27.21
CA THR A 780 -21.79 -29.32 -26.02
C THR A 780 -23.07 -28.56 -25.65
N LEU A 781 -23.05 -27.23 -25.72
CA LEU A 781 -24.24 -26.38 -25.54
C LEU A 781 -25.31 -26.70 -26.59
N LYS A 782 -24.94 -26.83 -27.87
CA LYS A 782 -25.84 -27.25 -28.95
C LYS A 782 -26.52 -28.58 -28.64
N ALA A 783 -25.75 -29.57 -28.20
CA ALA A 783 -26.29 -30.87 -27.82
C ALA A 783 -27.27 -30.75 -26.63
N SER A 784 -26.95 -29.93 -25.63
CA SER A 784 -27.85 -29.68 -24.50
C SER A 784 -29.19 -29.09 -24.95
N LEU A 785 -29.17 -28.04 -25.78
CA LEU A 785 -30.41 -27.40 -26.26
C LEU A 785 -31.24 -28.35 -27.15
N LEU A 786 -30.59 -29.13 -28.02
CA LEU A 786 -31.28 -30.15 -28.81
C LEU A 786 -31.89 -31.24 -27.94
N ALA A 787 -31.19 -31.67 -26.89
CA ALA A 787 -31.76 -32.62 -25.93
C ALA A 787 -32.98 -32.03 -25.23
N ASP A 788 -32.91 -30.74 -24.85
CA ASP A 788 -33.92 -30.14 -24.00
C ASP A 788 -35.18 -29.69 -24.72
N PHE A 789 -35.03 -29.19 -25.95
CA PHE A 789 -36.08 -28.54 -26.72
C PHE A 789 -36.30 -29.14 -28.11
N GLY A 790 -35.43 -30.04 -28.57
CA GLY A 790 -35.44 -30.58 -29.94
C GLY A 790 -35.26 -32.09 -30.01
N ASP A 791 -34.37 -32.53 -30.92
CA ASP A 791 -34.09 -33.95 -31.16
C ASP A 791 -32.98 -34.47 -30.22
N ALA A 792 -33.40 -35.23 -29.21
CA ALA A 792 -32.50 -35.88 -28.27
C ALA A 792 -31.57 -36.93 -28.89
N ALA A 793 -31.94 -37.56 -30.02
CA ALA A 793 -31.05 -38.49 -30.71
C ALA A 793 -29.92 -37.73 -31.42
N ALA A 794 -30.22 -36.59 -32.04
CA ALA A 794 -29.21 -35.71 -32.62
C ALA A 794 -28.25 -35.17 -31.55
N ALA A 795 -28.75 -34.82 -30.36
CA ALA A 795 -27.92 -34.42 -29.23
C ALA A 795 -26.92 -35.50 -28.81
N VAL A 796 -27.36 -36.76 -28.70
CA VAL A 796 -26.48 -37.89 -28.37
C VAL A 796 -25.42 -38.10 -29.45
N GLN A 797 -25.77 -37.98 -30.73
CA GLN A 797 -24.80 -38.09 -31.83
C GLN A 797 -23.70 -37.02 -31.73
N ILE A 798 -24.07 -35.76 -31.47
CA ILE A 798 -23.08 -34.68 -31.29
C ILE A 798 -22.14 -35.02 -30.12
N MET A 799 -22.68 -35.51 -29.01
CA MET A 799 -21.87 -35.91 -27.86
C MET A 799 -20.99 -37.13 -28.13
N ASP A 800 -21.43 -38.08 -28.96
CA ASP A 800 -20.62 -39.21 -29.38
C ASP A 800 -19.40 -38.76 -30.21
N GLU A 801 -19.61 -37.80 -31.11
CA GLU A 801 -18.53 -37.16 -31.88
C GLU A 801 -17.55 -36.42 -30.95
N GLU A 802 -18.05 -35.63 -29.99
CA GLU A 802 -17.21 -34.86 -29.06
C GLU A 802 -16.40 -35.77 -28.13
N VAL A 803 -17.02 -36.83 -27.58
CA VAL A 803 -16.34 -37.83 -26.75
C VAL A 803 -15.29 -38.60 -27.55
N THR A 804 -15.57 -38.93 -28.81
CA THR A 804 -14.61 -39.63 -29.69
C THR A 804 -13.43 -38.74 -30.03
N ALA A 805 -13.68 -37.46 -30.33
CA ALA A 805 -12.64 -36.48 -30.62
C ALA A 805 -11.79 -36.12 -29.39
N ASN A 806 -12.40 -36.13 -28.20
CA ASN A 806 -11.77 -35.70 -26.95
C ASN A 806 -11.99 -36.71 -25.81
N PRO A 807 -11.47 -37.95 -25.91
CA PRO A 807 -11.79 -39.02 -24.97
C PRO A 807 -11.23 -38.81 -23.55
N GLY A 808 -10.37 -37.80 -23.35
CA GLY A 808 -9.79 -37.42 -22.07
C GLY A 808 -10.55 -36.33 -21.29
N LYS A 809 -11.70 -35.84 -21.80
CA LYS A 809 -12.50 -34.82 -21.09
C LYS A 809 -13.65 -35.45 -20.31
N SER A 810 -13.54 -35.47 -18.98
CA SER A 810 -14.58 -35.99 -18.07
C SER A 810 -15.94 -35.34 -18.30
N GLN A 811 -15.95 -34.03 -18.52
CA GLN A 811 -17.16 -33.24 -18.70
C GLN A 811 -18.00 -33.74 -19.88
N LEU A 812 -17.38 -34.22 -20.96
CA LEU A 812 -18.11 -34.73 -22.12
C LEU A 812 -18.86 -36.02 -21.82
N TYR A 813 -18.24 -36.94 -21.06
CA TYR A 813 -18.94 -38.14 -20.59
C TYR A 813 -20.08 -37.78 -19.64
N ASN A 814 -19.86 -36.83 -18.72
CA ASN A 814 -20.92 -36.39 -17.84
C ASN A 814 -22.10 -35.73 -18.60
N SER A 815 -21.83 -34.80 -19.52
CA SER A 815 -22.84 -34.16 -20.35
C SER A 815 -23.62 -35.18 -21.19
N ARG A 816 -22.94 -36.19 -21.75
CA ARG A 816 -23.60 -37.27 -22.50
C ARG A 816 -24.45 -38.15 -21.57
N CYS A 817 -23.95 -38.47 -20.38
CA CYS A 817 -24.72 -39.17 -19.35
C CYS A 817 -25.99 -38.38 -18.98
N TYR A 818 -25.85 -37.09 -18.68
CA TYR A 818 -26.95 -36.21 -18.31
C TYR A 818 -28.02 -36.15 -19.40
N ILE A 819 -27.64 -35.91 -20.66
CA ILE A 819 -28.57 -35.89 -21.81
C ILE A 819 -29.34 -37.20 -21.93
N LYS A 820 -28.64 -38.35 -21.86
CA LYS A 820 -29.27 -39.67 -21.90
C LYS A 820 -30.22 -39.88 -20.72
N ALA A 821 -29.83 -39.46 -19.52
CA ALA A 821 -30.59 -39.63 -18.29
C ALA A 821 -31.86 -38.76 -18.23
N THR A 822 -31.76 -37.47 -18.55
CA THR A 822 -32.89 -36.54 -18.52
C THR A 822 -33.94 -36.91 -19.57
N ARG A 823 -33.51 -37.41 -20.73
CA ARG A 823 -34.38 -37.86 -21.82
C ARG A 823 -34.82 -39.32 -21.73
N ASN A 824 -34.38 -40.04 -20.70
CA ASN A 824 -34.72 -41.45 -20.49
C ASN A 824 -34.32 -42.35 -21.68
N LEU A 825 -33.14 -42.10 -22.24
CA LEU A 825 -32.57 -42.82 -23.38
C LEU A 825 -31.35 -43.63 -22.93
N MET A 826 -31.19 -44.85 -23.45
CA MET A 826 -29.93 -45.63 -23.36
C MET A 826 -29.32 -45.70 -21.94
N LEU A 827 -30.14 -45.96 -20.91
CA LEU A 827 -29.76 -45.78 -19.50
C LEU A 827 -28.53 -46.60 -19.06
N GLU A 828 -28.32 -47.81 -19.60
CA GLU A 828 -27.12 -48.59 -19.29
C GLU A 828 -25.85 -47.91 -19.82
N SER A 829 -25.89 -47.39 -21.06
CA SER A 829 -24.77 -46.62 -21.62
C SER A 829 -24.57 -45.28 -20.89
N ALA A 830 -25.65 -44.64 -20.43
CA ALA A 830 -25.57 -43.44 -19.60
C ALA A 830 -24.83 -43.73 -18.28
N LEU A 831 -25.14 -44.86 -17.63
CA LEU A 831 -24.48 -45.27 -16.40
C LEU A 831 -22.97 -45.49 -16.61
N GLU A 832 -22.57 -46.12 -17.71
CA GLU A 832 -21.17 -46.28 -18.10
C GLU A 832 -20.47 -44.92 -18.27
N ASP A 833 -21.11 -43.98 -18.95
CA ASP A 833 -20.60 -42.61 -19.14
C ASP A 833 -20.38 -41.89 -17.80
N CYS A 834 -21.38 -41.92 -16.92
CA CYS A 834 -21.26 -41.33 -15.58
C CYS A 834 -20.16 -41.99 -14.74
N ASN A 835 -20.03 -43.32 -14.80
CA ASN A 835 -18.97 -44.03 -14.08
C ASN A 835 -17.58 -43.68 -14.62
N LYS A 836 -17.46 -43.50 -15.93
CA LYS A 836 -16.21 -43.06 -16.56
C LYS A 836 -15.85 -41.63 -16.16
N ALA A 837 -16.80 -40.71 -16.16
CA ALA A 837 -16.61 -39.35 -15.67
C ALA A 837 -16.17 -39.32 -14.19
N LEU A 838 -16.83 -40.09 -13.32
CA LEU A 838 -16.43 -40.21 -11.91
C LEU A 838 -15.03 -40.78 -11.73
N ALA A 839 -14.64 -41.78 -12.53
CA ALA A 839 -13.28 -42.34 -12.49
C ALA A 839 -12.19 -41.31 -12.86
N MET A 840 -12.55 -40.29 -13.65
CA MET A 840 -11.66 -39.18 -14.02
C MET A 840 -11.61 -38.06 -12.97
N ASN A 841 -12.51 -38.09 -11.98
CA ASN A 841 -12.56 -37.21 -10.80
C ASN A 841 -12.51 -35.69 -11.09
N ASN A 842 -13.18 -35.27 -12.17
CA ASN A 842 -13.33 -33.86 -12.50
C ASN A 842 -14.82 -33.49 -12.42
N SER A 843 -15.15 -32.53 -11.54
CA SER A 843 -16.53 -32.13 -11.16
C SER A 843 -17.42 -33.29 -10.66
N PRO A 844 -17.04 -34.00 -9.58
CA PRO A 844 -17.75 -35.19 -9.11
C PRO A 844 -19.19 -34.91 -8.68
N ALA A 845 -19.50 -33.75 -8.11
CA ALA A 845 -20.85 -33.42 -7.63
C ALA A 845 -21.91 -33.46 -8.75
N ALA A 846 -21.66 -32.78 -9.88
CA ALA A 846 -22.55 -32.78 -11.04
C ALA A 846 -22.67 -34.18 -11.69
N THR A 847 -21.64 -35.02 -11.55
CA THR A 847 -21.66 -36.38 -12.09
C THR A 847 -22.45 -37.34 -11.20
N TYR A 848 -22.35 -37.19 -9.87
CA TYR A 848 -23.25 -37.89 -8.95
C TYR A 848 -24.71 -37.50 -9.17
N ASP A 849 -25.00 -36.21 -9.38
CA ASP A 849 -26.34 -35.75 -9.75
C ASP A 849 -26.86 -36.43 -11.03
N SER A 850 -26.06 -36.43 -12.10
CA SER A 850 -26.40 -37.05 -13.37
C SER A 850 -26.64 -38.57 -13.23
N ARG A 851 -25.79 -39.26 -12.48
CA ARG A 851 -25.93 -40.71 -12.23
C ARG A 851 -27.14 -41.03 -11.35
N ALA A 852 -27.48 -40.15 -10.41
CA ALA A 852 -28.70 -40.29 -9.64
C ALA A 852 -29.96 -40.21 -10.52
N MET A 853 -29.98 -39.35 -11.54
CA MET A 853 -31.06 -39.35 -12.53
C MET A 853 -31.14 -40.69 -13.27
N VAL A 854 -30.00 -41.27 -13.69
CA VAL A 854 -29.99 -42.61 -14.31
C VAL A 854 -30.59 -43.67 -13.38
N TYR A 855 -30.13 -43.72 -12.13
CA TYR A 855 -30.66 -44.67 -11.15
C TYR A 855 -32.14 -44.45 -10.84
N PHE A 856 -32.59 -43.20 -10.77
CA PHE A 856 -33.99 -42.86 -10.62
C PHE A 856 -34.84 -43.41 -11.77
N ARG A 857 -34.39 -43.25 -13.03
CA ARG A 857 -35.08 -43.80 -14.21
C ARG A 857 -35.09 -45.33 -14.23
N GLN A 858 -34.02 -45.96 -13.73
CA GLN A 858 -33.95 -47.41 -13.56
C GLN A 858 -34.76 -47.94 -12.36
N GLY A 859 -35.40 -47.06 -11.57
CA GLY A 859 -36.13 -47.44 -10.35
C GLY A 859 -35.24 -47.81 -9.15
N LYS A 860 -33.92 -47.59 -9.24
CA LYS A 860 -32.94 -47.89 -8.18
C LYS A 860 -32.85 -46.73 -7.19
N LEU A 861 -33.94 -46.49 -6.46
CA LEU A 861 -34.14 -45.29 -5.64
C LEU A 861 -33.10 -45.12 -4.51
N ASP A 862 -32.65 -46.19 -3.86
CA ASP A 862 -31.65 -46.11 -2.79
C ASP A 862 -30.27 -45.64 -3.32
N LEU A 863 -29.89 -46.10 -4.51
CA LEU A 863 -28.66 -45.66 -5.18
C LEU A 863 -28.77 -44.21 -5.63
N ALA A 864 -29.93 -43.82 -6.18
CA ALA A 864 -30.18 -42.43 -6.53
C ALA A 864 -30.06 -41.52 -5.30
N LEU A 865 -30.66 -41.91 -4.17
CA LEU A 865 -30.56 -41.14 -2.93
C LEU A 865 -29.11 -41.03 -2.42
N ALA A 866 -28.33 -42.10 -2.49
CA ALA A 866 -26.93 -42.09 -2.08
C ALA A 866 -26.07 -41.12 -2.92
N ASP A 867 -26.26 -41.12 -4.24
CA ASP A 867 -25.57 -40.21 -5.14
C ASP A 867 -26.01 -38.75 -4.92
N LEU A 868 -27.30 -38.49 -4.73
CA LEU A 868 -27.82 -37.15 -4.43
C LEU A 868 -27.30 -36.60 -3.10
N ASN A 869 -27.19 -37.44 -2.08
CA ASN A 869 -26.56 -37.06 -0.82
C ASN A 869 -25.08 -36.72 -1.03
N THR A 870 -24.37 -37.49 -1.85
CA THR A 870 -22.95 -37.22 -2.15
C THR A 870 -22.79 -35.92 -2.94
N ALA A 871 -23.66 -35.65 -3.91
CA ALA A 871 -23.67 -34.40 -4.67
C ALA A 871 -23.88 -33.19 -3.75
N LEU A 872 -24.88 -33.24 -2.88
CA LEU A 872 -25.20 -32.16 -1.92
C LEU A 872 -24.17 -32.04 -0.79
N ASP A 873 -23.50 -33.13 -0.43
CA ASP A 873 -22.35 -33.11 0.47
C ASP A 873 -21.13 -32.44 -0.15
N LEU A 874 -21.00 -32.41 -1.47
CA LEU A 874 -19.90 -31.73 -2.17
C LEU A 874 -20.26 -30.27 -2.47
N VAL A 875 -21.47 -30.04 -2.99
CA VAL A 875 -21.99 -28.72 -3.34
C VAL A 875 -23.41 -28.61 -2.76
N PRO A 876 -23.56 -28.04 -1.55
CA PRO A 876 -24.87 -27.92 -0.93
C PRO A 876 -25.85 -27.13 -1.79
N GLY A 877 -25.40 -26.12 -2.54
CA GLY A 877 -26.26 -25.23 -3.32
C GLY A 877 -27.02 -25.84 -4.50
N LEU A 878 -26.80 -27.11 -4.87
CA LEU A 878 -27.40 -27.74 -6.05
C LEU A 878 -28.93 -27.92 -5.90
N ASP A 879 -29.70 -26.98 -6.44
CA ASP A 879 -31.16 -27.00 -6.47
C ASP A 879 -31.72 -28.16 -7.29
N ASP A 880 -31.10 -28.51 -8.43
CA ASP A 880 -31.42 -29.70 -9.24
C ASP A 880 -31.35 -30.99 -8.40
N SER A 881 -30.23 -31.20 -7.71
CA SER A 881 -30.03 -32.36 -6.85
C SER A 881 -31.00 -32.37 -5.68
N ARG A 882 -31.31 -31.21 -5.09
CA ARG A 882 -32.34 -31.13 -4.03
C ARG A 882 -33.72 -31.48 -4.55
N PHE A 883 -34.10 -30.98 -5.73
CA PHE A 883 -35.38 -31.28 -6.35
C PHE A 883 -35.52 -32.78 -6.63
N MET A 884 -34.48 -33.39 -7.21
CA MET A 884 -34.45 -34.84 -7.42
C MET A 884 -34.48 -35.64 -6.14
N ARG A 885 -33.75 -35.21 -5.10
CA ARG A 885 -33.78 -35.85 -3.80
C ARG A 885 -35.15 -35.77 -3.15
N ALA A 886 -35.87 -34.65 -3.30
CA ALA A 886 -37.24 -34.54 -2.82
C ALA A 886 -38.15 -35.62 -3.45
N ILE A 887 -38.05 -35.83 -4.77
CA ILE A 887 -38.85 -36.83 -5.48
C ILE A 887 -38.49 -38.25 -5.06
N VAL A 888 -37.19 -38.56 -4.97
CA VAL A 888 -36.70 -39.88 -4.52
C VAL A 888 -37.15 -40.17 -3.09
N LEU A 889 -37.00 -39.21 -2.17
CA LEU A 889 -37.45 -39.32 -0.78
C LEU A 889 -38.96 -39.57 -0.69
N ALA A 890 -39.76 -38.87 -1.49
CA ALA A 890 -41.21 -39.07 -1.52
C ALA A 890 -41.58 -40.49 -1.97
N LYS A 891 -40.91 -41.03 -3.01
CA LYS A 891 -41.11 -42.41 -3.47
C LYS A 891 -40.66 -43.46 -2.44
N LEU A 892 -39.68 -43.12 -1.59
CA LEU A 892 -39.23 -43.94 -0.46
C LEU A 892 -40.07 -43.76 0.81
N GLY A 893 -41.18 -43.00 0.75
CA GLY A 893 -42.07 -42.78 1.90
C GLY A 893 -41.61 -41.73 2.92
N ARG A 894 -40.54 -40.98 2.62
CA ARG A 894 -39.93 -39.98 3.51
C ARG A 894 -40.51 -38.58 3.27
N ALA A 895 -41.83 -38.45 3.42
CA ALA A 895 -42.60 -37.28 2.99
C ALA A 895 -42.15 -35.95 3.64
N ALA A 896 -41.78 -35.94 4.92
CA ALA A 896 -41.34 -34.73 5.61
C ALA A 896 -40.02 -34.19 5.06
N GLU A 897 -39.08 -35.08 4.72
CA GLU A 897 -37.78 -34.70 4.17
C GLU A 897 -37.92 -34.25 2.72
N ALA A 898 -38.75 -34.95 1.95
CA ALA A 898 -39.12 -34.54 0.60
C ALA A 898 -39.73 -33.13 0.56
N GLY A 899 -40.64 -32.83 1.50
CA GLY A 899 -41.26 -31.52 1.59
C GLY A 899 -40.28 -30.39 1.91
N ARG A 900 -39.24 -30.66 2.70
CA ARG A 900 -38.17 -29.68 3.00
C ARG A 900 -37.29 -29.42 1.78
N ASP A 901 -36.77 -30.48 1.16
CA ASP A 901 -35.89 -30.33 -0.02
C ASP A 901 -36.60 -29.63 -1.17
N LEU A 902 -37.88 -29.95 -1.40
CA LEU A 902 -38.69 -29.31 -2.43
C LEU A 902 -38.90 -27.81 -2.17
N ALA A 903 -39.12 -27.44 -0.90
CA ALA A 903 -39.27 -26.04 -0.53
C ALA A 903 -37.97 -25.25 -0.76
N ILE A 904 -36.81 -25.84 -0.44
CA ILE A 904 -35.50 -25.22 -0.67
C ILE A 904 -35.20 -25.11 -2.17
N ALA A 905 -35.37 -26.19 -2.94
CA ALA A 905 -35.10 -26.19 -4.38
C ALA A 905 -35.89 -25.08 -5.10
N ARG A 906 -37.19 -24.95 -4.82
CA ARG A 906 -38.05 -23.90 -5.39
C ARG A 906 -37.73 -22.49 -4.92
N ARG A 907 -37.11 -22.34 -3.75
CA ARG A 907 -36.69 -21.04 -3.23
C ARG A 907 -35.42 -20.56 -3.93
N VAL A 908 -34.46 -21.47 -4.12
CA VAL A 908 -33.22 -21.18 -4.83
C VAL A 908 -33.49 -20.96 -6.32
N ASN A 909 -34.31 -21.82 -6.93
CA ASN A 909 -34.69 -21.74 -8.33
C ASN A 909 -36.22 -21.87 -8.48
N PRO A 910 -36.94 -20.75 -8.62
CA PRO A 910 -38.39 -20.78 -8.86
C PRO A 910 -38.82 -21.43 -10.19
N HIS A 911 -37.90 -21.56 -11.16
CA HIS A 911 -38.16 -22.20 -12.46
C HIS A 911 -37.96 -23.72 -12.43
N ILE A 912 -37.49 -24.29 -11.32
CA ILE A 912 -37.08 -25.70 -11.21
C ILE A 912 -38.17 -26.71 -11.64
N ASP A 913 -39.45 -26.43 -11.34
CA ASP A 913 -40.55 -27.32 -11.74
C ASP A 913 -40.76 -27.36 -13.26
N ALA A 914 -40.56 -26.23 -13.94
CA ALA A 914 -40.70 -26.15 -15.40
C ALA A 914 -39.54 -26.90 -16.07
N GLN A 915 -38.31 -26.69 -15.58
CA GLN A 915 -37.11 -27.39 -16.02
C GLN A 915 -37.27 -28.91 -15.91
N PHE A 916 -37.58 -29.44 -14.71
CA PHE A 916 -37.79 -30.88 -14.53
C PHE A 916 -39.05 -31.40 -15.24
N GLY A 917 -40.04 -30.53 -15.44
CA GLY A 917 -41.21 -30.81 -16.28
C GLY A 917 -40.83 -31.18 -17.71
N ARG A 918 -39.82 -30.53 -18.30
CA ARG A 918 -39.26 -30.88 -19.63
C ARG A 918 -38.66 -32.28 -19.64
N TYR A 919 -38.11 -32.73 -18.52
CA TYR A 919 -37.61 -34.09 -18.35
C TYR A 919 -38.76 -35.09 -18.12
N GLY A 920 -40.02 -34.66 -18.01
CA GLY A 920 -41.13 -35.54 -17.63
C GLY A 920 -41.03 -36.01 -16.18
N VAL A 921 -40.34 -35.25 -15.32
CA VAL A 921 -40.20 -35.49 -13.89
C VAL A 921 -41.01 -34.45 -13.13
N LYS A 922 -41.92 -34.87 -12.23
CA LYS A 922 -42.83 -33.96 -11.51
C LYS A 922 -42.84 -34.26 -10.02
N ALA A 923 -42.87 -33.22 -9.19
CA ALA A 923 -42.98 -33.31 -7.72
C ALA A 923 -44.42 -33.60 -7.22
N SER A 924 -45.18 -34.43 -7.95
CA SER A 924 -46.60 -34.71 -7.66
C SER A 924 -46.79 -35.38 -6.29
N GLY A 925 -47.70 -34.84 -5.47
CA GLY A 925 -48.06 -35.42 -4.17
C GLY A 925 -47.13 -35.06 -3.00
N ILE A 926 -46.09 -34.25 -3.23
CA ILE A 926 -45.18 -33.77 -2.17
C ILE A 926 -45.74 -32.46 -1.60
N LYS A 927 -45.99 -32.40 -0.29
CA LYS A 927 -46.38 -31.17 0.40
C LYS A 927 -45.13 -30.44 0.90
N PRO A 928 -44.84 -29.22 0.43
CA PRO A 928 -43.71 -28.44 0.94
C PRO A 928 -43.88 -28.18 2.44
N VAL A 929 -42.78 -28.25 3.19
CA VAL A 929 -42.74 -27.83 4.60
C VAL A 929 -42.29 -26.37 4.60
N VAL A 930 -43.17 -25.48 5.05
CA VAL A 930 -42.97 -24.02 5.06
C VAL A 930 -42.03 -23.59 6.17
#